data_AF-A0A960AGI0-F1
#
_entry.id   AF-A0A960AGI0-F1
#
_cell.length_a   1.000
_cell.length_b   1.000
_cell.length_c   1.000
_cell.angle_alpha   90.00
_cell.angle_beta   90.00
_cell.angle_gamma   90.00
#
_symmetry.space_group_name_H-M   'P 1'
#
loop_
_entity.id
_entity.type
_entity.pdbx_description
1 polymer ?
#
loop_
_entity_poly.entity_id
_entity_poly.type
_entity_poly.pdbx_seq_one_letter_code
_entity_poly.pdbx_strand_id
1 'polypeptide(L)'
;MDWFTHRRFFSDLFAVAVPETVHDLTGGQAFDLLRSLADVRAADPDQPADLVVAQARVPDPSLMDEGGLMIVAQSPPGADSPHVELSNGLTVFAGGDQSWLLSDAVVRWSAGYALTAADDERDYLRGRVHDLEDAIKGQEQRIELLEEQLLAARDEVARLLPLEVSPKAQVNALRRSIPVSIRKRMPRKRQPSATADQSQARSRIADDLRILKGRRLRGLLADYDEAWAGRPVQDYIETGIRRGAAINAKHLDVITPAPAQLPPELQWGDATLHGPDGVVKTAGVAELVSVVSPRLLSIDVWDTLVVRDRPADAAKLATARRMVLQPGAKLEDVFEAMAVRVGVEAQLAADDPMQEYELTDVLRVTAAELGVADEVVAQLVAAEIADEVALSRARDDIAALDHPHRVIASDFYMREDDLADVVRGVAPSFAEVPVYVSVQRRASKRLGGALLDLIRRDFGVTPQDHLHIGDNVHSDVDVQVAAGGHAIHVQRVDRFPGPGEFGRDDLPSCTAQLRSLLDGHDAENPSDDPHRTAGRHAAPVAVALVARGLEEAYRSGADRIHYVSREGLFLAQVHEIVEPILRPPGVPAVVPIHLALSRRATFGASLQAPYRFSLQRMWSMYARQSVTAMLVSIGVDPLDFDEQIAAAGLVADEVLTDARRDPRVEAFLADPQVEEKLSAHVATARDALRRYVESRTTIGTPFIVCDIGWRGTIQDNLVRALGIRSSVGVYLGLFPFLNAQPPNSRKIGVAFDGSIGEEFEYADPPAVLERPWTPDVPSTIGFETVDGTVMPVSEKESGHVSPGIAAFQSGTLEVADIVATWMSGFGLTTQVLRPEIAAWTKDLWCSPTHGLADIWFDSDHDDSFGALNSTTFGKVVPGPDWLDGDLATLVGEGMRASGWPEGYRAWAPVDSLVALARMR
;
A
#
# COMPACT_ATOMS: atom_id res chain seq x y z
N MET A 1 -27.78 -36.99 18.71
CA MET A 1 -27.32 -35.75 18.09
C MET A 1 -26.10 -36.06 17.25
N ASP A 2 -26.11 -35.59 16.02
CA ASP A 2 -25.16 -35.90 14.95
C ASP A 2 -23.85 -35.11 15.14
N TRP A 3 -22.71 -35.75 14.86
CA TRP A 3 -21.35 -35.18 14.86
C TRP A 3 -21.23 -33.88 14.04
N PHE A 4 -22.01 -33.74 12.97
CA PHE A 4 -22.05 -32.52 12.15
C PHE A 4 -22.53 -31.28 12.90
N THR A 5 -23.43 -31.45 13.88
CA THR A 5 -23.92 -30.33 14.69
C THR A 5 -22.83 -29.78 15.63
N HIS A 6 -21.94 -30.65 16.11
CA HIS A 6 -20.79 -30.24 16.93
C HIS A 6 -19.67 -29.60 16.09
N ARG A 7 -19.41 -30.08 14.86
CA ARG A 7 -18.41 -29.50 13.93
C ARG A 7 -18.66 -28.02 13.65
N ARG A 8 -19.92 -27.64 13.41
CA ARG A 8 -20.29 -26.24 13.12
C ARG A 8 -20.21 -25.38 14.38
N PHE A 9 -20.65 -25.91 15.52
CA PHE A 9 -20.55 -25.22 16.82
C PHE A 9 -19.10 -24.87 17.19
N PHE A 10 -18.13 -25.78 16.97
CA PHE A 10 -16.72 -25.50 17.26
C PHE A 10 -16.02 -24.60 16.23
N SER A 11 -16.38 -24.73 14.95
CA SER A 11 -15.85 -23.86 13.88
C SER A 11 -16.27 -22.40 14.07
N ASP A 12 -17.51 -22.19 14.52
CA ASP A 12 -18.08 -20.85 14.71
C ASP A 12 -17.61 -20.20 16.03
N LEU A 13 -17.20 -20.98 17.04
CA LEU A 13 -16.74 -20.46 18.34
C LEU A 13 -15.25 -20.07 18.36
N PHE A 14 -14.38 -20.71 17.55
CA PHE A 14 -12.92 -20.55 17.66
C PHE A 14 -12.17 -20.17 16.36
N ALA A 15 -12.86 -19.90 15.24
CA ALA A 15 -12.22 -19.46 13.99
C ALA A 15 -11.00 -20.31 13.57
N VAL A 16 -11.07 -21.63 13.75
CA VAL A 16 -10.05 -22.58 13.27
C VAL A 16 -10.52 -23.20 11.96
N ALA A 17 -9.74 -23.04 10.90
CA ALA A 17 -9.96 -23.74 9.64
C ALA A 17 -9.58 -25.23 9.82
N VAL A 18 -10.58 -26.11 9.83
CA VAL A 18 -10.36 -27.56 9.86
C VAL A 18 -10.16 -28.06 8.42
N PRO A 19 -9.01 -28.65 8.06
CA PRO A 19 -8.74 -29.11 6.70
C PRO A 19 -9.74 -30.17 6.20
N GLU A 20 -10.03 -30.17 4.91
CA GLU A 20 -10.97 -31.13 4.27
C GLU A 20 -10.48 -32.59 4.29
N THR A 21 -9.20 -32.85 4.61
CA THR A 21 -8.62 -34.20 4.71
C THR A 21 -9.14 -35.02 5.90
N VAL A 22 -10.01 -34.47 6.75
CA VAL A 22 -10.64 -35.17 7.89
C VAL A 22 -11.79 -36.10 7.46
N HIS A 23 -12.14 -36.12 6.17
CA HIS A 23 -13.30 -36.86 5.67
C HIS A 23 -13.24 -38.41 5.82
N ASP A 24 -12.08 -39.00 6.11
CA ASP A 24 -11.90 -40.46 6.12
C ASP A 24 -11.49 -41.09 7.47
N LEU A 25 -11.55 -40.34 8.58
CA LEU A 25 -11.21 -40.90 9.90
C LEU A 25 -12.41 -41.55 10.57
N THR A 26 -12.60 -42.85 10.34
CA THR A 26 -13.55 -43.67 11.12
C THR A 26 -12.90 -44.16 12.40
N GLY A 27 -13.56 -43.90 13.54
CA GLY A 27 -13.39 -44.60 14.82
C GLY A 27 -11.95 -44.71 15.37
N GLY A 28 -11.59 -43.83 16.31
CA GLY A 28 -10.39 -43.93 17.15
C GLY A 28 -9.29 -42.92 16.83
N GLN A 29 -9.06 -42.59 15.56
CA GLN A 29 -7.96 -41.67 15.17
C GLN A 29 -8.27 -40.18 15.37
N ALA A 30 -9.54 -39.79 15.46
CA ALA A 30 -9.94 -38.43 15.85
C ALA A 30 -9.58 -38.10 17.32
N PHE A 31 -9.45 -39.12 18.16
CA PHE A 31 -9.11 -38.98 19.59
C PHE A 31 -7.64 -38.60 19.79
N ASP A 32 -6.74 -39.09 18.94
CA ASP A 32 -5.31 -38.77 19.02
C ASP A 32 -5.01 -37.34 18.54
N LEU A 33 -5.78 -36.82 17.57
CA LEU A 33 -5.66 -35.44 17.09
C LEU A 33 -6.11 -34.43 18.16
N LEU A 34 -7.22 -34.70 18.87
CA LEU A 34 -7.66 -33.88 20.01
C LEU A 34 -6.68 -33.95 21.19
N ARG A 35 -6.02 -35.09 21.39
CA ARG A 35 -4.94 -35.23 22.37
C ARG A 35 -3.71 -34.40 22.02
N SER A 36 -3.42 -34.21 20.73
CA SER A 36 -2.32 -33.33 20.26
C SER A 36 -2.64 -31.83 20.39
N LEU A 37 -3.92 -31.45 20.38
CA LEU A 37 -4.35 -30.07 20.69
C LEU A 37 -4.25 -29.73 22.19
N ALA A 38 -4.21 -30.74 23.06
CA ALA A 38 -3.99 -30.56 24.51
C ALA A 38 -2.52 -30.27 24.88
N ASP A 39 -1.58 -30.38 23.93
CA ASP A 39 -0.17 -30.01 24.13
C ASP A 39 0.12 -28.51 23.89
N VAL A 40 -0.92 -27.70 23.63
CA VAL A 40 -0.82 -26.23 23.71
C VAL A 40 -0.60 -25.86 25.17
N ARG A 41 0.62 -25.43 25.50
CA ARG A 41 1.08 -25.14 26.86
C ARG A 41 0.10 -24.26 27.64
N ALA A 42 -0.24 -24.72 28.84
CA ALA A 42 -0.96 -23.98 29.86
C ALA A 42 -0.42 -22.56 30.05
N ALA A 43 -1.29 -21.56 29.89
CA ALA A 43 -1.04 -20.19 30.32
C ALA A 43 -1.13 -20.08 31.85
N ASP A 44 -0.39 -19.11 32.38
CA ASP A 44 -0.19 -18.73 33.77
C ASP A 44 -1.46 -18.86 34.68
N PRO A 45 -1.40 -19.50 35.87
CA PRO A 45 -2.57 -19.69 36.75
C PRO A 45 -3.23 -18.40 37.26
N ASP A 46 -2.60 -17.24 37.10
CA ASP A 46 -3.08 -15.95 37.61
C ASP A 46 -3.77 -15.07 36.55
N GLN A 47 -4.08 -15.60 35.35
CA GLN A 47 -4.91 -14.92 34.34
C GLN A 47 -6.16 -15.76 33.96
N PRO A 48 -7.33 -15.12 33.77
CA PRO A 48 -8.51 -15.81 33.24
C PRO A 48 -8.25 -16.22 31.78
N ALA A 49 -8.38 -17.51 31.49
CA ALA A 49 -8.19 -18.08 30.16
C ALA A 49 -9.54 -18.50 29.55
N ASP A 50 -9.73 -18.22 28.26
CA ASP A 50 -10.94 -18.59 27.50
C ASP A 50 -11.10 -20.11 27.31
N LEU A 51 -10.05 -20.90 27.60
CA LEU A 51 -10.06 -22.36 27.51
C LEU A 51 -9.22 -23.00 28.62
N VAL A 52 -9.84 -23.81 29.48
CA VAL A 52 -9.13 -24.55 30.54
C VAL A 52 -9.28 -26.05 30.30
N VAL A 53 -8.17 -26.73 30.04
CA VAL A 53 -8.12 -28.19 29.89
C VAL A 53 -7.49 -28.80 31.15
N ALA A 54 -8.31 -29.29 32.08
CA ALA A 54 -7.85 -29.88 33.33
C ALA A 54 -8.16 -31.38 33.40
N GLN A 55 -7.13 -32.21 33.57
CA GLN A 55 -7.29 -33.68 33.60
C GLN A 55 -7.72 -34.27 34.96
N ALA A 56 -7.91 -33.49 36.02
CA ALA A 56 -8.44 -34.05 37.27
C ALA A 56 -9.13 -33.02 38.19
N ARG A 57 -10.40 -33.32 38.49
CA ARG A 57 -11.39 -32.59 39.33
C ARG A 57 -11.83 -31.21 38.84
N VAL A 58 -13.15 -31.02 38.84
CA VAL A 58 -13.87 -29.77 38.55
C VAL A 58 -13.25 -28.64 39.39
N PRO A 59 -12.64 -27.61 38.79
CA PRO A 59 -12.10 -26.45 39.50
C PRO A 59 -13.22 -25.63 40.16
N ASP A 60 -12.84 -24.69 41.03
CA ASP A 60 -13.77 -23.73 41.62
C ASP A 60 -14.50 -22.94 40.51
N PRO A 61 -15.85 -22.95 40.47
CA PRO A 61 -16.64 -22.26 39.44
C PRO A 61 -16.35 -20.77 39.30
N SER A 62 -15.79 -20.14 40.33
CA SER A 62 -15.39 -18.72 40.33
C SER A 62 -14.22 -18.39 39.38
N LEU A 63 -13.60 -19.41 38.76
CA LEU A 63 -12.54 -19.25 37.75
C LEU A 63 -13.09 -19.10 36.32
N MET A 64 -14.40 -19.21 36.08
CA MET A 64 -15.03 -19.11 34.75
C MET A 64 -16.00 -17.92 34.64
N ASP A 65 -15.64 -16.79 35.22
CA ASP A 65 -16.41 -15.56 35.04
C ASP A 65 -16.10 -14.97 33.66
N GLU A 66 -17.02 -15.24 32.73
CA GLU A 66 -17.11 -14.78 31.33
C GLU A 66 -16.41 -15.70 30.30
N GLY A 67 -17.22 -16.55 29.64
CA GLY A 67 -16.87 -17.13 28.33
C GLY A 67 -16.21 -18.51 28.29
N GLY A 68 -15.82 -19.09 29.42
CA GLY A 68 -15.02 -20.33 29.44
C GLY A 68 -15.72 -21.63 29.03
N LEU A 69 -14.96 -22.52 28.35
CA LEU A 69 -15.31 -23.91 28.02
C LEU A 69 -14.38 -24.88 28.78
N MET A 70 -14.93 -25.96 29.37
CA MET A 70 -14.13 -26.98 30.05
C MET A 70 -14.52 -28.42 29.69
N ILE A 71 -13.49 -29.25 29.50
CA ILE A 71 -13.60 -30.70 29.25
C ILE A 71 -13.24 -31.44 30.55
N VAL A 72 -14.13 -32.30 31.03
CA VAL A 72 -13.90 -33.13 32.23
C VAL A 72 -13.99 -34.61 31.91
N ALA A 73 -13.04 -35.36 32.46
CA ALA A 73 -12.88 -36.78 32.19
C ALA A 73 -13.94 -37.69 32.83
N GLN A 74 -14.79 -37.19 33.75
CA GLN A 74 -15.85 -37.99 34.38
C GLN A 74 -17.08 -37.12 34.65
N SER A 75 -18.27 -37.62 34.29
CA SER A 75 -19.55 -36.93 34.54
C SER A 75 -19.79 -36.75 36.04
N PRO A 76 -20.29 -35.58 36.49
CA PRO A 76 -20.65 -35.39 37.89
C PRO A 76 -21.82 -36.31 38.30
N PRO A 77 -21.89 -36.75 39.58
CA PRO A 77 -22.94 -37.65 40.04
C PRO A 77 -24.34 -37.02 39.90
N GLY A 78 -25.24 -37.68 39.17
CA GLY A 78 -26.61 -37.20 38.90
C GLY A 78 -26.90 -36.75 37.46
N ALA A 79 -25.91 -36.87 36.55
CA ALA A 79 -26.07 -36.56 35.13
C ALA A 79 -26.59 -37.76 34.31
N ASP A 80 -27.83 -38.21 34.58
CA ASP A 80 -28.46 -39.34 33.86
C ASP A 80 -29.15 -38.91 32.53
N SER A 81 -29.08 -37.63 32.19
CA SER A 81 -29.62 -37.03 30.95
C SER A 81 -28.50 -36.34 30.16
N PRO A 82 -28.62 -36.25 28.82
CA PRO A 82 -27.59 -35.64 27.96
C PRO A 82 -27.35 -34.15 28.25
N HIS A 83 -28.25 -33.50 28.99
CA HIS A 83 -28.15 -32.14 29.47
C HIS A 83 -28.63 -32.06 30.92
N VAL A 84 -27.76 -31.65 31.85
CA VAL A 84 -28.12 -31.37 33.24
C VAL A 84 -27.58 -30.01 33.66
N GLU A 85 -28.49 -29.14 34.08
CA GLU A 85 -28.19 -27.82 34.61
C GLU A 85 -27.84 -27.97 36.10
N LEU A 86 -26.62 -27.58 36.48
CA LEU A 86 -26.15 -27.66 37.85
C LEU A 86 -26.57 -26.41 38.62
N SER A 87 -26.77 -26.55 39.93
CA SER A 87 -27.29 -25.50 40.83
C SER A 87 -26.39 -24.27 40.98
N ASN A 88 -25.25 -24.24 40.29
CA ASN A 88 -24.26 -23.17 40.26
C ASN A 88 -24.14 -22.47 38.90
N GLY A 89 -25.08 -22.64 37.97
CA GLY A 89 -25.10 -21.91 36.68
C GLY A 89 -24.17 -22.50 35.61
N LEU A 90 -23.95 -23.81 35.65
CA LEU A 90 -23.18 -24.55 34.66
C LEU A 90 -24.06 -25.65 34.04
N THR A 91 -23.98 -25.83 32.73
CA THR A 91 -24.70 -26.91 32.04
C THR A 91 -23.74 -28.01 31.62
N VAL A 92 -24.06 -29.24 32.01
CA VAL A 92 -23.28 -30.45 31.68
C VAL A 92 -23.85 -31.10 30.43
N PHE A 93 -22.99 -31.37 29.44
CA PHE A 93 -23.29 -32.17 28.27
C PHE A 93 -22.54 -33.50 28.36
N ALA A 94 -23.27 -34.60 28.52
CA ALA A 94 -22.68 -35.92 28.71
C ALA A 94 -22.43 -36.62 27.35
N GLY A 95 -21.17 -36.94 27.05
CA GLY A 95 -20.75 -37.54 25.78
C GLY A 95 -19.81 -38.72 25.98
N GLY A 96 -20.31 -39.83 26.52
CA GLY A 96 -19.50 -41.05 26.74
C GLY A 96 -18.43 -40.86 27.82
N ASP A 97 -17.18 -41.27 27.55
CA ASP A 97 -16.08 -41.30 28.52
C ASP A 97 -15.57 -39.91 28.96
N GLN A 98 -16.10 -38.82 28.40
CA GLN A 98 -15.84 -37.44 28.84
C GLN A 98 -17.13 -36.60 28.82
N SER A 99 -17.19 -35.56 29.65
CA SER A 99 -18.32 -34.62 29.73
C SER A 99 -17.84 -33.19 29.55
N TRP A 100 -18.73 -32.34 29.05
CA TRP A 100 -18.45 -30.94 28.74
C TRP A 100 -19.22 -30.05 29.71
N LEU A 101 -18.56 -29.04 30.25
CA LEU A 101 -19.15 -28.05 31.16
C LEU A 101 -19.10 -26.67 30.48
N LEU A 102 -20.27 -26.07 30.33
CA LEU A 102 -20.45 -24.75 29.73
C LEU A 102 -21.08 -23.78 30.74
N SER A 103 -20.62 -22.52 30.74
CA SER A 103 -21.24 -21.45 31.52
C SER A 103 -22.61 -21.07 30.97
N ASP A 104 -23.53 -20.67 31.87
CA ASP A 104 -24.91 -20.33 31.53
C ASP A 104 -25.03 -19.19 30.49
N ALA A 105 -24.03 -18.30 30.44
CA ALA A 105 -23.96 -17.21 29.47
C ALA A 105 -23.80 -17.73 28.03
N VAL A 106 -23.02 -18.79 27.83
CA VAL A 106 -22.81 -19.44 26.51
C VAL A 106 -24.05 -20.24 26.10
N VAL A 107 -24.71 -20.89 27.05
CA VAL A 107 -25.95 -21.65 26.80
C VAL A 107 -27.10 -20.72 26.41
N ARG A 108 -27.25 -19.57 27.08
CA ARG A 108 -28.27 -18.56 26.73
C ARG A 108 -28.09 -17.96 25.34
N TRP A 109 -26.85 -17.85 24.87
CA TRP A 109 -26.57 -17.40 23.50
C TRP A 109 -26.98 -18.46 22.46
N SER A 110 -26.76 -19.74 22.76
CA SER A 110 -27.15 -20.87 21.89
C SER A 110 -28.65 -21.16 21.85
N ALA A 111 -29.38 -20.94 22.97
CA ALA A 111 -30.81 -21.18 23.06
C ALA A 111 -31.64 -20.20 22.19
N GLY A 112 -31.08 -19.04 21.86
CA GLY A 112 -31.66 -18.10 20.88
C GLY A 112 -31.59 -18.57 19.43
N TYR A 113 -30.76 -19.57 19.13
CA TYR A 113 -30.52 -20.07 17.76
C TYR A 113 -31.16 -21.45 17.48
N ALA A 114 -31.57 -22.19 18.52
CA ALA A 114 -32.03 -23.58 18.39
C ALA A 114 -33.56 -23.79 18.48
N LEU A 115 -34.36 -22.74 18.67
CA LEU A 115 -35.82 -22.84 18.76
C LEU A 115 -36.50 -22.13 17.58
N THR A 116 -36.47 -22.75 16.40
CA THR A 116 -37.56 -22.80 15.40
C THR A 116 -37.05 -23.48 14.12
N ALA A 117 -37.53 -24.69 13.88
CA ALA A 117 -38.06 -25.13 12.58
C ALA A 117 -38.09 -26.66 12.54
N ALA A 118 -39.26 -27.21 12.91
CA ALA A 118 -39.69 -28.51 12.42
C ALA A 118 -39.82 -28.46 10.89
N ASP A 119 -39.70 -29.62 10.22
CA ASP A 119 -39.65 -29.73 8.76
C ASP A 119 -40.82 -29.04 8.02
N ASP A 120 -41.98 -28.84 8.67
CA ASP A 120 -43.12 -28.07 8.14
C ASP A 120 -42.82 -26.56 7.96
N GLU A 121 -41.97 -25.98 8.80
CA GLU A 121 -41.57 -24.57 8.74
C GLU A 121 -40.49 -24.36 7.66
N ARG A 122 -39.69 -25.39 7.35
CA ARG A 122 -38.68 -25.37 6.30
C ARG A 122 -39.32 -25.35 4.90
N ASP A 123 -40.42 -26.06 4.72
CA ASP A 123 -41.20 -26.03 3.49
C ASP A 123 -42.06 -24.76 3.37
N TYR A 124 -42.58 -24.23 4.49
CA TYR A 124 -43.19 -22.90 4.54
C TYR A 124 -42.20 -21.78 4.20
N LEU A 125 -40.97 -21.83 4.74
CA LEU A 125 -39.91 -20.87 4.45
C LEU A 125 -39.38 -21.02 3.03
N ARG A 126 -39.31 -22.23 2.46
CA ARG A 126 -38.95 -22.42 1.05
C ARG A 126 -40.01 -21.83 0.11
N GLY A 127 -41.28 -21.97 0.44
CA GLY A 127 -42.38 -21.27 -0.24
C GLY A 127 -42.24 -19.75 -0.12
N ARG A 128 -41.96 -19.23 1.09
CA ARG A 128 -41.73 -17.79 1.30
C ARG A 128 -40.47 -17.26 0.62
N VAL A 129 -39.42 -18.06 0.49
CA VAL A 129 -38.20 -17.71 -0.26
C VAL A 129 -38.52 -17.63 -1.73
N HIS A 130 -39.32 -18.55 -2.28
CA HIS A 130 -39.75 -18.46 -3.67
C HIS A 130 -40.68 -17.26 -3.91
N ASP A 131 -41.62 -16.98 -3.00
CA ASP A 131 -42.46 -15.78 -3.03
C ASP A 131 -41.62 -14.50 -2.88
N LEU A 132 -40.53 -14.53 -2.09
CA LEU A 132 -39.58 -13.43 -1.95
C LEU A 132 -38.68 -13.28 -3.17
N GLU A 133 -38.27 -14.36 -3.82
CA GLU A 133 -37.51 -14.34 -5.08
C GLU A 133 -38.36 -13.77 -6.22
N ASP A 134 -39.64 -14.16 -6.30
CA ASP A 134 -40.58 -13.58 -7.26
C ASP A 134 -40.92 -12.12 -6.91
N ALA A 135 -41.03 -11.77 -5.62
CA ALA A 135 -41.17 -10.39 -5.18
C ALA A 135 -39.91 -9.55 -5.46
N ILE A 136 -38.71 -10.13 -5.31
CA ILE A 136 -37.42 -9.49 -5.61
C ILE A 136 -37.27 -9.31 -7.12
N LYS A 137 -37.59 -10.31 -7.94
CA LYS A 137 -37.64 -10.14 -9.41
C LYS A 137 -38.67 -9.10 -9.83
N GLY A 138 -39.83 -9.07 -9.18
CA GLY A 138 -40.83 -8.02 -9.37
C GLY A 138 -40.35 -6.64 -8.94
N GLN A 139 -39.52 -6.55 -7.89
CA GLN A 139 -38.85 -5.31 -7.47
C GLN A 139 -37.71 -4.94 -8.41
N GLU A 140 -36.92 -5.89 -8.92
CA GLU A 140 -35.85 -5.65 -9.91
C GLU A 140 -36.43 -5.12 -11.21
N GLN A 141 -37.49 -5.74 -11.75
CA GLN A 141 -38.19 -5.21 -12.93
C GLN A 141 -38.84 -3.84 -12.67
N ARG A 142 -39.29 -3.59 -11.43
CA ARG A 142 -39.85 -2.30 -11.03
C ARG A 142 -38.75 -1.26 -10.79
N ILE A 143 -37.56 -1.66 -10.37
CA ILE A 143 -36.36 -0.85 -10.25
C ILE A 143 -35.83 -0.52 -11.64
N GLU A 144 -35.75 -1.47 -12.57
CA GLU A 144 -35.40 -1.22 -13.97
C GLU A 144 -36.40 -0.26 -14.63
N LEU A 145 -37.71 -0.46 -14.43
CA LEU A 145 -38.73 0.45 -14.94
C LEU A 145 -38.66 1.83 -14.25
N LEU A 146 -38.37 1.87 -12.95
CA LEU A 146 -38.14 3.12 -12.21
C LEU A 146 -36.83 3.78 -12.65
N GLU A 147 -35.80 3.04 -13.02
CA GLU A 147 -34.52 3.54 -13.53
C GLU A 147 -34.69 4.08 -14.94
N GLU A 148 -35.44 3.41 -15.82
CA GLU A 148 -35.83 3.96 -17.13
C GLU A 148 -36.69 5.23 -16.95
N GLN A 149 -37.64 5.22 -16.01
CA GLN A 149 -38.44 6.41 -15.68
C GLN A 149 -37.60 7.50 -15.01
N LEU A 150 -36.60 7.16 -14.21
CA LEU A 150 -35.69 8.09 -13.55
C LEU A 150 -34.66 8.63 -14.54
N LEU A 151 -34.20 7.85 -15.52
CA LEU A 151 -33.37 8.32 -16.63
C LEU A 151 -34.17 9.22 -17.57
N ALA A 152 -35.41 8.84 -17.91
CA ALA A 152 -36.31 9.69 -18.69
C ALA A 152 -36.66 10.98 -17.94
N ALA A 153 -36.96 10.89 -16.63
CA ALA A 153 -37.19 12.05 -15.77
C ALA A 153 -35.91 12.86 -15.52
N ARG A 154 -34.73 12.24 -15.45
CA ARG A 154 -33.42 12.92 -15.34
C ARG A 154 -33.12 13.67 -16.62
N ASP A 155 -33.41 13.10 -17.78
CA ASP A 155 -33.18 13.74 -19.08
C ASP A 155 -34.23 14.84 -19.35
N GLU A 156 -35.44 14.70 -18.81
CA GLU A 156 -36.48 15.74 -18.81
C GLU A 156 -36.18 16.85 -17.78
N VAL A 157 -35.68 16.52 -16.59
CA VAL A 157 -35.22 17.47 -15.54
C VAL A 157 -33.92 18.18 -15.96
N ALA A 158 -32.99 17.50 -16.62
CA ALA A 158 -31.77 18.09 -17.18
C ALA A 158 -32.07 19.03 -18.36
N ARG A 159 -33.22 18.88 -19.02
CA ARG A 159 -33.75 19.83 -20.01
C ARG A 159 -34.53 20.98 -19.37
N LEU A 160 -35.05 20.84 -18.15
CA LEU A 160 -36.02 21.77 -17.55
C LEU A 160 -35.55 22.55 -16.32
N LEU A 161 -34.39 22.25 -15.69
CA LEU A 161 -33.97 22.95 -14.46
C LEU A 161 -32.54 23.51 -14.47
N PRO A 162 -32.36 24.80 -14.07
CA PRO A 162 -31.07 25.36 -13.68
C PRO A 162 -30.59 24.71 -12.36
N LEU A 163 -29.30 24.41 -12.30
CA LEU A 163 -28.60 23.73 -11.20
C LEU A 163 -28.73 24.47 -9.86
N GLU A 164 -29.46 23.90 -8.89
CA GLU A 164 -29.27 24.17 -7.46
C GLU A 164 -29.10 22.86 -6.68
N VAL A 165 -27.97 22.74 -5.98
CA VAL A 165 -27.64 21.60 -5.10
C VAL A 165 -28.39 21.75 -3.77
N SER A 166 -28.95 20.65 -3.26
CA SER A 166 -29.65 20.59 -1.97
C SER A 166 -28.88 21.27 -0.81
N PRO A 167 -29.53 22.17 -0.05
CA PRO A 167 -28.93 22.83 1.11
C PRO A 167 -28.35 21.87 2.16
N LYS A 168 -28.87 20.64 2.25
CA LYS A 168 -28.43 19.63 3.23
C LYS A 168 -27.08 19.01 2.86
N ALA A 169 -26.81 18.86 1.57
CA ALA A 169 -25.52 18.39 1.04
C ALA A 169 -24.44 19.47 1.19
N GLN A 170 -24.78 20.73 0.90
CA GLN A 170 -23.89 21.87 1.12
C GLN A 170 -23.53 22.07 2.60
N VAL A 171 -24.49 21.89 3.53
CA VAL A 171 -24.24 22.01 4.97
C VAL A 171 -23.37 20.86 5.51
N ASN A 172 -23.50 19.64 4.98
CA ASN A 172 -22.63 18.52 5.36
C ASN A 172 -21.20 18.66 4.82
N ALA A 173 -21.04 19.15 3.58
CA ALA A 173 -19.74 19.50 3.02
C ALA A 173 -19.07 20.64 3.81
N LEU A 174 -19.80 21.71 4.11
CA LEU A 174 -19.31 22.86 4.92
C LEU A 174 -18.96 22.51 6.37
N ARG A 175 -19.55 21.46 6.95
CA ARG A 175 -19.21 21.01 8.32
C ARG A 175 -17.94 20.17 8.38
N ARG A 176 -17.56 19.54 7.27
CA ARG A 176 -16.37 18.68 7.14
C ARG A 176 -15.20 19.37 6.43
N SER A 177 -15.43 20.50 5.76
CA SER A 177 -14.41 21.28 5.03
C SER A 177 -13.82 22.45 5.85
N ILE A 178 -13.96 22.45 7.18
CA ILE A 178 -13.38 23.48 8.05
C ILE A 178 -12.04 22.96 8.57
N PRO A 179 -10.90 23.58 8.21
CA PRO A 179 -9.60 23.27 8.79
C PRO A 179 -9.66 23.26 10.33
N VAL A 180 -8.98 22.32 10.98
CA VAL A 180 -8.93 22.23 12.45
C VAL A 180 -8.45 23.55 13.09
N SER A 181 -7.64 24.33 12.37
CA SER A 181 -7.16 25.67 12.72
C SER A 181 -8.29 26.71 12.88
N ILE A 182 -9.39 26.59 12.13
CA ILE A 182 -10.56 27.47 12.21
C ILE A 182 -11.53 27.00 13.31
N ARG A 183 -11.64 25.68 13.54
CA ARG A 183 -12.45 25.10 14.64
C ARG A 183 -11.96 25.54 16.03
N LYS A 184 -10.66 25.78 16.20
CA LYS A 184 -10.06 26.28 17.45
C LYS A 184 -10.27 27.78 17.70
N ARG A 185 -10.70 28.57 16.70
CA ARG A 185 -10.91 30.03 16.79
C ARG A 185 -12.36 30.45 17.02
N MET A 186 -13.32 29.51 17.06
CA MET A 186 -14.71 29.82 17.39
C MET A 186 -14.91 29.99 18.92
N PRO A 187 -15.60 31.05 19.39
CA PRO A 187 -15.86 31.23 20.82
C PRO A 187 -16.77 30.10 21.33
N ARG A 188 -16.25 29.26 22.22
CA ARG A 188 -17.02 28.19 22.87
C ARG A 188 -18.13 28.80 23.72
N LYS A 189 -19.39 28.42 23.46
CA LYS A 189 -20.51 28.61 24.39
C LYS A 189 -20.14 27.97 25.73
N ARG A 190 -20.19 28.76 26.80
CA ARG A 190 -19.99 28.33 28.19
C ARG A 190 -20.99 27.20 28.52
N GLN A 191 -20.48 26.08 28.99
CA GLN A 191 -21.23 25.08 29.77
C GLN A 191 -20.72 25.07 31.22
N PRO A 192 -21.54 24.61 32.19
CA PRO A 192 -21.48 25.03 33.58
C PRO A 192 -20.32 24.41 34.36
N SER A 193 -19.97 25.10 35.45
CA SER A 193 -18.89 24.81 36.40
C SER A 193 -18.84 23.37 36.91
N ALA A 194 -17.64 22.78 36.85
CA ALA A 194 -17.29 21.53 37.51
C ALA A 194 -17.33 21.68 39.04
N THR A 195 -17.77 20.61 39.72
CA THR A 195 -17.88 20.47 41.16
C THR A 195 -16.52 20.36 41.86
N ALA A 196 -16.52 20.65 43.17
CA ALA A 196 -15.38 21.02 44.01
C ALA A 196 -14.26 19.96 44.21
N ASP A 197 -14.37 18.77 43.64
CA ASP A 197 -13.46 17.65 43.94
C ASP A 197 -12.17 17.64 43.08
N GLN A 198 -12.14 18.38 41.96
CA GLN A 198 -10.94 18.46 41.11
C GLN A 198 -9.88 19.48 41.58
N SER A 199 -10.16 20.28 42.62
CA SER A 199 -9.20 21.28 43.14
C SER A 199 -8.16 20.70 44.12
N GLN A 200 -8.48 19.58 44.79
CA GLN A 200 -7.56 18.97 45.77
C GLN A 200 -6.47 18.10 45.13
N ALA A 201 -6.71 17.50 43.95
CA ALA A 201 -5.69 16.71 43.26
C ALA A 201 -4.56 17.56 42.66
N ARG A 202 -4.86 18.80 42.22
CA ARG A 202 -3.87 19.72 41.65
C ARG A 202 -2.97 20.39 42.70
N SER A 203 -3.45 20.54 43.94
CA SER A 203 -2.67 21.16 45.02
C SER A 203 -1.52 20.25 45.51
N ARG A 204 -1.73 18.92 45.56
CA ARG A 204 -0.71 17.98 46.06
C ARG A 204 0.50 17.86 45.14
N ILE A 205 0.28 17.83 43.82
CA ILE A 205 1.36 17.76 42.81
C ILE A 205 2.21 19.04 42.82
N ALA A 206 1.60 20.20 43.10
CA ALA A 206 2.30 21.48 43.20
C ALA A 206 3.14 21.63 44.48
N ASP A 207 2.73 20.99 45.59
CA ASP A 207 3.47 21.00 46.85
C ASP A 207 4.67 20.02 46.83
N ASP A 208 4.53 18.86 46.18
CA ASP A 208 5.63 17.89 46.03
C ASP A 208 6.77 18.41 45.14
N LEU A 209 6.44 19.17 44.08
CA LEU A 209 7.42 19.84 43.21
C LEU A 209 8.16 20.99 43.91
N ARG A 210 7.61 21.53 45.01
CA ARG A 210 8.20 22.64 45.76
C ARG A 210 9.28 22.17 46.74
N ILE A 211 9.26 20.91 47.14
CA ILE A 211 10.23 20.28 48.07
C ILE A 211 11.57 19.95 47.36
N LEU A 212 11.58 19.83 46.03
CA LEU A 212 12.78 19.50 45.25
C LEU A 212 13.68 20.71 44.92
N LYS A 213 13.26 21.94 45.23
CA LYS A 213 13.97 23.19 44.86
C LYS A 213 15.11 23.62 45.81
N GLY A 214 15.83 22.68 46.43
CA GLY A 214 16.80 23.07 47.45
C GLY A 214 17.91 22.09 47.77
N ARG A 215 18.75 21.67 46.80
CA ARG A 215 20.09 21.14 47.10
C ARG A 215 21.11 21.57 46.02
N ARG A 216 22.23 22.15 46.46
CA ARG A 216 23.37 22.50 45.61
C ARG A 216 24.10 21.24 45.14
N LEU A 217 24.51 21.27 43.87
CA LEU A 217 25.52 20.43 43.23
C LEU A 217 26.78 20.29 44.10
N ARG A 218 27.15 19.05 44.41
CA ARG A 218 28.51 18.46 44.47
C ARG A 218 28.38 17.05 45.08
N GLY A 219 28.22 16.03 44.23
CA GLY A 219 28.28 14.64 44.71
C GLY A 219 27.51 13.56 43.96
N LEU A 220 27.09 13.75 42.69
CA LEU A 220 26.39 12.71 41.92
C LEU A 220 27.08 12.41 40.58
N LEU A 221 28.41 12.37 40.60
CA LEU A 221 29.23 11.64 39.62
C LEU A 221 29.83 10.45 40.37
N ALA A 222 29.20 9.28 40.22
CA ALA A 222 29.58 7.91 40.65
C ALA A 222 28.24 7.14 40.73
N ASP A 223 27.91 6.10 39.95
CA ASP A 223 28.69 4.92 39.58
C ASP A 223 28.19 4.30 38.25
N TYR A 224 29.11 3.68 37.52
CA TYR A 224 28.87 2.79 36.37
C TYR A 224 28.87 1.35 36.89
N ASP A 225 27.85 0.55 36.60
CA ASP A 225 27.78 -0.86 36.98
C ASP A 225 28.15 -1.76 35.79
N GLU A 226 29.34 -2.34 35.89
CA GLU A 226 30.00 -3.16 34.87
C GLU A 226 29.37 -4.56 34.74
N ALA A 227 28.46 -4.95 35.65
CA ALA A 227 27.85 -6.27 35.72
C ALA A 227 26.85 -6.60 34.59
N TRP A 228 26.42 -5.61 33.79
CA TRP A 228 25.38 -5.77 32.76
C TRP A 228 25.91 -5.89 31.33
N ALA A 229 27.23 -5.80 31.13
CA ALA A 229 27.84 -5.95 29.83
C ALA A 229 27.65 -7.39 29.27
N GLY A 230 27.01 -7.51 28.11
CA GLY A 230 26.85 -8.78 27.38
C GLY A 230 25.58 -9.60 27.66
N ARG A 231 24.57 -9.04 28.36
CA ARG A 231 23.28 -9.71 28.60
C ARG A 231 22.15 -9.24 27.65
N PRO A 232 21.12 -10.07 27.38
CA PRO A 232 19.99 -9.70 26.52
C PRO A 232 19.12 -8.59 27.12
N VAL A 233 18.52 -7.76 26.26
CA VAL A 233 17.67 -6.60 26.63
C VAL A 233 16.52 -6.95 27.59
N GLN A 234 15.96 -8.16 27.47
CA GLN A 234 14.84 -8.60 28.30
C GLN A 234 15.22 -8.70 29.79
N ASP A 235 16.46 -9.11 30.12
CA ASP A 235 16.95 -9.20 31.50
C ASP A 235 17.03 -7.81 32.15
N TYR A 236 17.45 -6.78 31.39
CA TYR A 236 17.54 -5.39 31.88
C TYR A 236 16.15 -4.76 32.08
N ILE A 237 15.19 -5.04 31.20
CA ILE A 237 13.81 -4.55 31.32
C ILE A 237 13.13 -5.11 32.58
N GLU A 238 13.31 -6.40 32.86
CA GLU A 238 12.61 -7.05 33.97
C GLU A 238 13.21 -6.73 35.34
N THR A 239 14.53 -6.60 35.44
CA THR A 239 15.23 -6.45 36.73
C THR A 239 15.95 -5.11 36.92
N GLY A 240 16.44 -4.47 35.86
CA GLY A 240 17.17 -3.19 35.92
C GLY A 240 16.26 -1.98 36.13
N ILE A 241 15.12 -1.94 35.42
CA ILE A 241 14.14 -0.84 35.54
C ILE A 241 13.55 -0.75 36.95
N ARG A 242 13.27 -1.88 37.59
CA ARG A 242 12.73 -1.91 38.97
C ARG A 242 13.73 -1.43 40.03
N ARG A 243 15.04 -1.35 39.70
CA ARG A 243 16.10 -0.96 40.64
C ARG A 243 16.65 0.45 40.39
N GLY A 244 16.13 1.17 39.40
CA GLY A 244 16.46 2.59 39.16
C GLY A 244 17.85 2.85 38.57
N ALA A 245 18.43 1.90 37.84
CA ALA A 245 19.69 2.12 37.13
C ALA A 245 19.46 2.88 35.81
N ALA A 246 20.18 4.00 35.62
CA ALA A 246 20.05 4.86 34.44
C ALA A 246 20.80 4.32 33.22
N ILE A 247 20.21 4.49 32.03
CA ILE A 247 20.81 4.24 30.73
C ILE A 247 21.80 5.38 30.42
N ASN A 248 23.03 5.06 29.99
CA ASN A 248 23.98 6.04 29.44
C ASN A 248 24.25 5.77 27.96
N ALA A 249 24.92 6.69 27.26
CA ALA A 249 25.13 6.65 25.81
C ALA A 249 25.77 5.35 25.27
N LYS A 250 26.49 4.56 26.09
CA LYS A 250 26.99 3.24 25.66
C LYS A 250 25.89 2.18 25.52
N HIS A 251 24.73 2.35 26.16
CA HIS A 251 23.55 1.52 25.92
C HIS A 251 22.82 1.89 24.63
N LEU A 252 23.00 3.11 24.12
CA LEU A 252 22.42 3.57 22.85
C LEU A 252 23.11 2.97 21.63
N ASP A 253 24.38 2.55 21.75
CA ASP A 253 25.07 1.78 20.70
C ASP A 253 24.46 0.39 20.48
N VAL A 254 23.57 -0.07 21.38
CA VAL A 254 22.82 -1.35 21.27
C VAL A 254 21.32 -1.12 21.02
N ILE A 255 20.87 0.14 20.95
CA ILE A 255 19.51 0.52 20.55
C ILE A 255 19.62 1.48 19.36
N THR A 256 20.17 0.97 18.29
CA THR A 256 19.86 1.41 16.91
C THR A 256 18.46 0.84 16.59
N PRO A 257 17.58 1.48 15.79
CA PRO A 257 16.75 0.63 14.92
C PRO A 257 17.75 -0.28 14.23
N ALA A 258 17.53 -1.60 14.24
CA ALA A 258 18.50 -2.54 13.67
C ALA A 258 19.05 -1.89 12.39
N PRO A 259 20.38 -1.70 12.22
CA PRO A 259 20.87 -1.46 10.87
C PRO A 259 20.16 -2.53 10.06
N ALA A 260 19.44 -2.15 9.00
CA ALA A 260 18.90 -3.12 8.08
C ALA A 260 20.08 -4.06 7.86
N GLN A 261 19.99 -5.26 8.44
CA GLN A 261 21.05 -6.23 8.24
C GLN A 261 20.93 -6.39 6.74
N LEU A 262 21.92 -5.87 6.00
CA LEU A 262 22.23 -6.40 4.68
C LEU A 262 21.93 -7.88 4.83
N PRO A 263 20.92 -8.42 4.12
CA PRO A 263 20.39 -9.73 4.42
C PRO A 263 21.60 -10.62 4.64
N PRO A 264 21.78 -11.17 5.87
CA PRO A 264 23.02 -11.83 6.23
C PRO A 264 23.36 -12.73 5.07
N GLU A 265 24.58 -12.62 4.50
CA GLU A 265 25.01 -13.45 3.36
C GLU A 265 24.37 -14.81 3.55
N LEU A 266 23.43 -15.16 2.67
CA LEU A 266 22.39 -16.13 3.02
C LEU A 266 23.09 -17.45 3.32
N GLN A 267 23.28 -17.75 4.61
CA GLN A 267 24.10 -18.88 5.01
C GLN A 267 23.27 -20.11 4.76
N TRP A 268 23.62 -20.80 3.68
CA TRP A 268 23.01 -22.05 3.31
C TRP A 268 23.23 -23.07 4.43
N GLY A 269 22.14 -23.63 4.94
CA GLY A 269 22.22 -24.74 5.90
C GLY A 269 22.91 -25.96 5.31
N ASP A 270 23.27 -26.92 6.17
CA ASP A 270 23.84 -28.19 5.71
C ASP A 270 22.90 -28.90 4.72
N ALA A 271 23.49 -29.52 3.70
CA ALA A 271 22.77 -30.38 2.76
C ALA A 271 22.81 -31.84 3.24
N THR A 272 21.89 -32.67 2.73
CA THR A 272 21.82 -34.08 3.12
C THR A 272 22.09 -34.98 1.92
N LEU A 273 23.06 -35.89 2.06
CA LEU A 273 23.37 -36.93 1.08
C LEU A 273 22.51 -38.16 1.35
N HIS A 274 21.80 -38.62 0.32
CA HIS A 274 21.00 -39.82 0.28
C HIS A 274 21.61 -40.84 -0.69
N GLY A 275 21.54 -42.11 -0.32
CA GLY A 275 21.91 -43.24 -1.16
C GLY A 275 20.91 -44.39 -1.02
N PRO A 276 21.13 -45.53 -1.70
CA PRO A 276 20.19 -46.66 -1.72
C PRO A 276 19.83 -47.21 -0.35
N ASP A 277 20.71 -47.04 0.65
CA ASP A 277 20.53 -47.51 2.03
C ASP A 277 19.96 -46.44 2.99
N GLY A 278 19.55 -45.28 2.47
CA GLY A 278 18.97 -44.16 3.23
C GLY A 278 19.88 -42.93 3.33
N VAL A 279 19.69 -42.13 4.38
CA VAL A 279 20.51 -40.94 4.64
C VAL A 279 21.94 -41.36 5.00
N VAL A 280 22.91 -40.85 4.25
CA VAL A 280 24.32 -41.19 4.39
C VAL A 280 25.05 -40.18 5.28
N LYS A 281 24.86 -38.88 5.03
CA LYS A 281 25.62 -37.81 5.69
C LYS A 281 24.95 -36.45 5.54
N THR A 282 25.13 -35.57 6.51
CA THR A 282 24.76 -34.14 6.45
C THR A 282 26.03 -33.30 6.58
N ALA A 283 26.29 -32.42 5.62
CA ALA A 283 27.47 -31.54 5.57
C ALA A 283 27.31 -30.48 4.46
N GLY A 284 28.33 -29.64 4.24
CA GLY A 284 28.39 -28.74 3.09
C GLY A 284 28.44 -29.49 1.74
N VAL A 285 27.83 -28.91 0.70
CA VAL A 285 27.62 -29.60 -0.59
C VAL A 285 28.93 -30.09 -1.22
N ALA A 286 29.98 -29.27 -1.23
CA ALA A 286 31.28 -29.65 -1.80
C ALA A 286 31.91 -30.87 -1.09
N GLU A 287 31.72 -30.99 0.22
CA GLU A 287 32.16 -32.15 1.00
C GLU A 287 31.37 -33.40 0.61
N LEU A 288 30.05 -33.29 0.48
CA LEU A 288 29.18 -34.41 0.09
C LEU A 288 29.49 -34.90 -1.33
N VAL A 289 29.73 -33.99 -2.27
CA VAL A 289 30.16 -34.34 -3.64
C VAL A 289 31.48 -35.11 -3.59
N SER A 290 32.42 -34.68 -2.73
CA SER A 290 33.71 -35.36 -2.56
C SER A 290 33.57 -36.77 -1.95
N VAL A 291 32.63 -36.97 -1.02
CA VAL A 291 32.34 -38.27 -0.40
C VAL A 291 31.85 -39.29 -1.43
N VAL A 292 30.98 -38.88 -2.36
CA VAL A 292 30.45 -39.76 -3.41
C VAL A 292 31.48 -39.96 -4.53
N SER A 293 32.23 -38.90 -4.87
CA SER A 293 33.17 -38.89 -6.01
C SER A 293 32.52 -39.39 -7.32
N PRO A 294 31.43 -38.75 -7.80
CA PRO A 294 30.68 -39.23 -8.95
C PRO A 294 31.47 -39.08 -10.26
N ARG A 295 31.09 -39.83 -11.31
CA ARG A 295 31.58 -39.59 -12.68
C ARG A 295 30.76 -38.53 -13.40
N LEU A 296 29.50 -38.35 -13.00
CA LEU A 296 28.58 -37.36 -13.54
C LEU A 296 27.84 -36.65 -12.40
N LEU A 297 27.80 -35.31 -12.48
CA LEU A 297 27.03 -34.47 -11.59
C LEU A 297 25.89 -33.79 -12.37
N SER A 298 24.64 -34.03 -11.97
CA SER A 298 23.50 -33.28 -12.49
C SER A 298 22.90 -32.39 -11.40
N ILE A 299 22.49 -31.18 -11.75
CA ILE A 299 22.04 -30.15 -10.80
C ILE A 299 20.68 -29.62 -11.25
N ASP A 300 19.70 -29.55 -10.35
CA ASP A 300 18.45 -28.83 -10.60
C ASP A 300 18.68 -27.30 -10.60
N VAL A 301 17.77 -26.56 -11.23
CA VAL A 301 17.88 -25.11 -11.34
C VAL A 301 17.24 -24.40 -10.16
N TRP A 302 15.94 -24.58 -9.95
CA TRP A 302 15.17 -23.67 -9.12
C TRP A 302 15.25 -24.06 -7.65
N ASP A 303 15.51 -23.08 -6.78
CA ASP A 303 15.74 -23.29 -5.35
C ASP A 303 16.95 -24.21 -5.04
N THR A 304 17.74 -24.53 -6.08
CA THR A 304 18.96 -25.34 -6.05
C THR A 304 20.17 -24.53 -6.54
N LEU A 305 20.33 -24.31 -7.86
CA LEU A 305 21.39 -23.46 -8.40
C LEU A 305 20.99 -21.98 -8.38
N VAL A 306 19.72 -21.70 -8.64
CA VAL A 306 19.13 -20.37 -8.78
C VAL A 306 18.13 -20.13 -7.66
N VAL A 307 18.29 -19.01 -6.97
CA VAL A 307 17.41 -18.58 -5.88
C VAL A 307 16.72 -17.30 -6.31
N ARG A 308 15.40 -17.28 -6.22
CA ARG A 308 14.60 -16.12 -6.61
C ARG A 308 14.55 -15.11 -5.47
N ASP A 309 14.71 -13.84 -5.80
CA ASP A 309 14.46 -12.71 -4.91
C ASP A 309 13.01 -12.21 -5.05
N ARG A 310 12.10 -13.09 -5.47
CA ARG A 310 10.65 -12.83 -5.59
C ARG A 310 9.86 -14.15 -5.39
N PRO A 311 8.54 -14.08 -5.09
CA PRO A 311 7.68 -15.26 -5.12
C PRO A 311 7.75 -15.98 -6.48
N ALA A 312 7.73 -17.31 -6.49
CA ALA A 312 7.86 -18.08 -7.73
C ALA A 312 6.77 -17.73 -8.77
N ASP A 313 5.53 -17.55 -8.30
CA ASP A 313 4.40 -17.17 -9.15
C ASP A 313 4.37 -15.69 -9.56
N ALA A 314 5.28 -14.86 -9.03
CA ALA A 314 5.38 -13.47 -9.44
C ALA A 314 5.76 -13.32 -10.92
N ALA A 315 6.44 -14.31 -11.52
CA ALA A 315 6.67 -14.38 -12.97
C ALA A 315 5.34 -14.44 -13.75
N LYS A 316 4.38 -15.23 -13.27
CA LYS A 316 3.03 -15.33 -13.83
C LYS A 316 2.29 -14.03 -13.68
N LEU A 317 2.34 -13.42 -12.49
CA LEU A 317 1.72 -12.12 -12.25
C LEU A 317 2.35 -11.01 -13.11
N ALA A 318 3.66 -11.05 -13.36
CA ALA A 318 4.38 -10.08 -14.19
C ALA A 318 3.95 -10.13 -15.66
N THR A 319 3.78 -11.32 -16.22
CA THR A 319 3.19 -11.44 -17.57
C THR A 319 1.71 -11.06 -17.60
N ALA A 320 0.93 -11.42 -16.58
CA ALA A 320 -0.46 -11.01 -16.45
C ALA A 320 -0.58 -9.47 -16.42
N ARG A 321 0.29 -8.79 -15.65
CA ARG A 321 0.42 -7.33 -15.64
C ARG A 321 0.66 -6.77 -17.03
N ARG A 322 1.62 -7.32 -17.78
CA ARG A 322 1.91 -6.87 -19.15
C ARG A 322 0.72 -7.07 -20.08
N MET A 323 -0.07 -8.12 -19.89
CA MET A 323 -1.27 -8.40 -20.69
C MET A 323 -2.43 -7.44 -20.35
N VAL A 324 -2.77 -7.23 -19.07
CA VAL A 324 -3.90 -6.35 -18.67
C VAL A 324 -3.64 -4.86 -18.92
N LEU A 325 -2.38 -4.49 -19.15
CA LEU A 325 -2.00 -3.13 -19.52
C LEU A 325 -1.99 -2.90 -21.04
N GLN A 326 -2.21 -3.94 -21.85
CA GLN A 326 -2.39 -3.77 -23.30
C GLN A 326 -3.67 -2.99 -23.61
N PRO A 327 -3.66 -2.14 -24.65
CA PRO A 327 -4.89 -1.55 -25.17
C PRO A 327 -5.90 -2.64 -25.56
N GLY A 328 -7.12 -2.56 -25.03
CA GLY A 328 -8.21 -3.47 -25.37
C GLY A 328 -8.20 -4.83 -24.65
N ALA A 329 -7.33 -5.03 -23.65
CA ALA A 329 -7.38 -6.20 -22.78
C ALA A 329 -8.76 -6.35 -22.11
N LYS A 330 -9.25 -7.59 -21.97
CA LYS A 330 -10.58 -7.88 -21.43
C LYS A 330 -10.67 -7.81 -19.91
N LEU A 331 -9.54 -7.96 -19.21
CA LEU A 331 -9.45 -7.89 -17.76
C LEU A 331 -8.56 -6.72 -17.35
N GLU A 332 -8.91 -6.09 -16.23
CA GLU A 332 -8.11 -5.01 -15.64
C GLU A 332 -7.27 -5.50 -14.45
N ASP A 333 -7.73 -6.55 -13.76
CA ASP A 333 -7.10 -7.07 -12.55
C ASP A 333 -6.03 -8.13 -12.87
N VAL A 334 -4.85 -7.93 -12.28
CA VAL A 334 -3.68 -8.79 -12.54
C VAL A 334 -3.81 -10.18 -11.95
N PHE A 335 -4.46 -10.35 -10.79
CA PHE A 335 -4.62 -11.66 -10.18
C PHE A 335 -5.69 -12.48 -10.90
N GLU A 336 -6.74 -11.85 -11.41
CA GLU A 336 -7.70 -12.52 -12.29
C GLU A 336 -7.03 -12.99 -13.60
N ALA A 337 -6.21 -12.15 -14.22
CA ALA A 337 -5.45 -12.54 -15.41
C ALA A 337 -4.40 -13.64 -15.13
N MET A 338 -3.76 -13.61 -13.95
CA MET A 338 -2.90 -14.70 -13.50
C MET A 338 -3.68 -16.00 -13.31
N ALA A 339 -4.90 -15.94 -12.73
CA ALA A 339 -5.75 -17.11 -12.58
C ALA A 339 -6.15 -17.73 -13.93
N VAL A 340 -6.41 -16.89 -14.95
CA VAL A 340 -6.59 -17.36 -16.34
C VAL A 340 -5.35 -18.11 -16.83
N ARG A 341 -4.15 -17.54 -16.65
CA ARG A 341 -2.90 -18.22 -17.01
C ARG A 341 -2.75 -19.58 -16.32
N VAL A 342 -2.99 -19.64 -15.02
CA VAL A 342 -2.93 -20.90 -14.25
C VAL A 342 -3.95 -21.92 -14.76
N GLY A 343 -5.15 -21.49 -15.13
CA GLY A 343 -6.15 -22.35 -15.76
C GLY A 343 -5.69 -22.93 -17.10
N VAL A 344 -5.06 -22.10 -17.94
CA VAL A 344 -4.44 -22.52 -19.22
C VAL A 344 -3.31 -23.53 -18.99
N GLU A 345 -2.42 -23.27 -18.03
CA GLU A 345 -1.35 -24.21 -17.65
C GLU A 345 -1.93 -25.58 -17.26
N ALA A 346 -2.96 -25.60 -16.40
CA ALA A 346 -3.62 -26.82 -15.96
C ALA A 346 -4.31 -27.57 -17.13
N GLN A 347 -4.94 -26.84 -18.05
CA GLN A 347 -5.58 -27.42 -19.23
C GLN A 347 -4.55 -28.07 -20.16
N LEU A 348 -3.48 -27.34 -20.51
CA LEU A 348 -2.43 -27.85 -21.40
C LEU A 348 -1.73 -29.07 -20.77
N ALA A 349 -1.48 -29.05 -19.46
CA ALA A 349 -0.95 -30.21 -18.74
C ALA A 349 -1.91 -31.42 -18.78
N ALA A 350 -3.22 -31.20 -18.66
CA ALA A 350 -4.20 -32.29 -18.71
C ALA A 350 -4.32 -32.94 -20.10
N ASP A 351 -4.10 -32.15 -21.16
CA ASP A 351 -4.20 -32.60 -22.55
C ASP A 351 -2.92 -33.33 -23.04
N ASP A 352 -1.76 -33.10 -22.40
CA ASP A 352 -0.51 -33.81 -22.72
C ASP A 352 -0.36 -35.08 -21.84
N PRO A 353 -0.14 -36.28 -22.42
CA PRO A 353 0.02 -37.52 -21.66
C PRO A 353 1.19 -37.54 -20.66
N MET A 354 2.17 -36.64 -20.83
CA MET A 354 3.32 -36.47 -19.95
C MET A 354 3.13 -35.30 -18.96
N GLN A 355 1.98 -34.62 -19.01
CA GLN A 355 1.67 -33.44 -18.20
C GLN A 355 2.67 -32.28 -18.41
N GLU A 356 3.21 -32.18 -19.62
CA GLU A 356 4.15 -31.12 -20.01
C GLU A 356 3.44 -30.02 -20.82
N TYR A 357 3.87 -28.77 -20.64
CA TYR A 357 3.45 -27.63 -21.46
C TYR A 357 4.61 -26.65 -21.65
N GLU A 358 4.63 -25.94 -22.79
CA GLU A 358 5.65 -24.94 -23.11
C GLU A 358 5.18 -23.51 -22.77
N LEU A 359 6.08 -22.66 -22.25
CA LEU A 359 5.80 -21.26 -21.93
C LEU A 359 5.12 -20.51 -23.08
N THR A 360 5.66 -20.64 -24.30
CA THR A 360 5.13 -19.90 -25.46
C THR A 360 3.68 -20.27 -25.74
N ASP A 361 3.32 -21.54 -25.56
CA ASP A 361 1.96 -22.02 -25.80
C ASP A 361 1.00 -21.53 -24.70
N VAL A 362 1.43 -21.57 -23.44
CA VAL A 362 0.69 -20.97 -22.32
C VAL A 362 0.42 -19.50 -22.59
N LEU A 363 1.46 -18.70 -22.87
CA LEU A 363 1.29 -17.27 -23.09
C LEU A 363 0.47 -16.94 -24.33
N ARG A 364 0.55 -17.75 -25.39
CA ARG A 364 -0.28 -17.60 -26.59
C ARG A 364 -1.76 -17.79 -26.27
N VAL A 365 -2.11 -18.87 -25.57
CA VAL A 365 -3.50 -19.18 -25.23
C VAL A 365 -4.04 -18.15 -24.23
N THR A 366 -3.28 -17.82 -23.19
CA THR A 366 -3.65 -16.77 -22.23
C THR A 366 -3.85 -15.41 -22.92
N ALA A 367 -2.94 -15.01 -23.81
CA ALA A 367 -3.09 -13.76 -24.57
C ALA A 367 -4.40 -13.75 -25.37
N ALA A 368 -4.71 -14.83 -26.09
CA ALA A 368 -5.95 -14.94 -26.86
C ALA A 368 -7.20 -14.85 -25.97
N GLU A 369 -7.19 -15.51 -24.81
CA GLU A 369 -8.30 -15.43 -23.84
C GLU A 369 -8.49 -14.00 -23.31
N LEU A 370 -7.40 -13.31 -22.99
CA LEU A 370 -7.42 -11.93 -22.50
C LEU A 370 -7.63 -10.87 -23.59
N GLY A 371 -7.72 -11.27 -24.86
CA GLY A 371 -7.90 -10.34 -25.99
C GLY A 371 -6.63 -9.58 -26.37
N VAL A 372 -5.46 -10.09 -25.99
CA VAL A 372 -4.14 -9.55 -26.34
C VAL A 372 -3.67 -10.14 -27.67
N ALA A 373 -3.00 -9.32 -28.48
CA ALA A 373 -2.56 -9.68 -29.81
C ALA A 373 -1.46 -10.76 -29.79
N ASP A 374 -1.46 -11.69 -30.74
CA ASP A 374 -0.48 -12.79 -30.82
C ASP A 374 0.95 -12.27 -31.07
N GLU A 375 1.07 -11.12 -31.74
CA GLU A 375 2.35 -10.53 -32.13
C GLU A 375 3.23 -10.13 -30.92
N VAL A 376 2.64 -9.96 -29.73
CA VAL A 376 3.41 -9.62 -28.51
C VAL A 376 3.87 -10.85 -27.72
N VAL A 377 3.41 -12.07 -28.06
CA VAL A 377 3.70 -13.30 -27.29
C VAL A 377 5.21 -13.55 -27.18
N ALA A 378 5.95 -13.45 -28.29
CA ALA A 378 7.40 -13.64 -28.27
C ALA A 378 8.12 -12.63 -27.36
N GLN A 379 7.60 -11.41 -27.27
CA GLN A 379 8.16 -10.38 -26.40
C GLN A 379 7.79 -10.60 -24.93
N LEU A 380 6.62 -11.20 -24.65
CA LEU A 380 6.23 -11.61 -23.30
C LEU A 380 7.11 -12.76 -22.79
N VAL A 381 7.44 -13.74 -23.64
CA VAL A 381 8.42 -14.80 -23.32
C VAL A 381 9.77 -14.19 -22.98
N ALA A 382 10.29 -13.31 -23.84
CA ALA A 382 11.58 -12.64 -23.61
C ALA A 382 11.58 -11.80 -22.32
N ALA A 383 10.45 -11.15 -22.00
CA ALA A 383 10.31 -10.38 -20.77
C ALA A 383 10.28 -11.28 -19.52
N GLU A 384 9.64 -12.44 -19.56
CA GLU A 384 9.65 -13.39 -18.43
C GLU A 384 11.07 -13.93 -18.18
N ILE A 385 11.83 -14.26 -19.23
CA ILE A 385 13.25 -14.66 -19.13
C ILE A 385 14.09 -13.52 -18.53
N ALA A 386 13.92 -12.29 -19.02
CA ALA A 386 14.65 -11.13 -18.51
C ALA A 386 14.36 -10.88 -17.02
N ASP A 387 13.10 -11.03 -16.60
CA ASP A 387 12.73 -10.90 -15.19
C ASP A 387 13.37 -12.00 -14.32
N GLU A 388 13.41 -13.26 -14.80
CA GLU A 388 14.08 -14.35 -14.07
C GLU A 388 15.58 -14.08 -13.89
N VAL A 389 16.23 -13.45 -14.87
CA VAL A 389 17.63 -13.01 -14.74
C VAL A 389 17.78 -11.86 -13.76
N ALA A 390 16.92 -10.85 -13.84
CA ALA A 390 17.03 -9.64 -13.04
C ALA A 390 16.68 -9.84 -11.55
N LEU A 391 15.84 -10.84 -11.25
CA LEU A 391 15.25 -11.05 -9.91
C LEU A 391 15.62 -12.40 -9.32
N SER A 392 16.76 -12.93 -9.73
CA SER A 392 17.34 -14.13 -9.17
C SER A 392 18.84 -13.99 -9.01
N ARG A 393 19.39 -14.81 -8.12
CA ARG A 393 20.83 -14.91 -7.86
C ARG A 393 21.27 -16.36 -7.82
N ALA A 394 22.55 -16.59 -8.09
CA ALA A 394 23.12 -17.92 -7.95
C ALA A 394 23.25 -18.30 -6.47
N ARG A 395 23.11 -19.59 -6.18
CA ARG A 395 23.44 -20.17 -4.88
C ARG A 395 24.94 -20.43 -4.82
N ASP A 396 25.67 -19.63 -4.04
CA ASP A 396 27.14 -19.58 -4.11
C ASP A 396 27.84 -20.92 -3.87
N ASP A 397 27.34 -21.76 -2.95
CA ASP A 397 27.89 -23.07 -2.63
C ASP A 397 27.77 -24.07 -3.80
N ILE A 398 26.69 -23.99 -4.58
CA ILE A 398 26.47 -24.78 -5.80
C ILE A 398 27.24 -24.17 -6.99
N ALA A 399 27.19 -22.85 -7.14
CA ALA A 399 27.85 -22.12 -8.22
C ALA A 399 29.37 -22.30 -8.21
N ALA A 400 29.96 -22.57 -7.03
CA ALA A 400 31.38 -22.83 -6.82
C ALA A 400 31.81 -24.30 -7.03
N LEU A 401 30.88 -25.24 -7.27
CA LEU A 401 31.22 -26.66 -7.45
C LEU A 401 32.00 -26.88 -8.74
N ASP A 402 33.25 -27.32 -8.63
CA ASP A 402 34.06 -27.71 -9.78
C ASP A 402 33.94 -29.22 -10.06
N HIS A 403 33.41 -29.57 -11.22
CA HIS A 403 33.35 -30.95 -11.68
C HIS A 403 33.37 -31.01 -13.22
N PRO A 404 34.19 -31.89 -13.84
CA PRO A 404 34.41 -31.88 -15.29
C PRO A 404 33.18 -32.31 -16.12
N HIS A 405 32.30 -33.11 -15.51
CA HIS A 405 31.06 -33.58 -16.12
C HIS A 405 29.88 -33.08 -15.30
N ARG A 406 29.47 -31.83 -15.55
CA ARG A 406 28.29 -31.20 -14.96
C ARG A 406 27.21 -31.08 -16.03
N VAL A 407 25.95 -31.26 -15.62
CA VAL A 407 24.77 -30.96 -16.43
C VAL A 407 23.69 -30.33 -15.57
N ILE A 408 22.82 -29.55 -16.19
CA ILE A 408 21.60 -29.04 -15.57
C ILE A 408 20.42 -29.93 -15.98
N ALA A 409 19.57 -30.28 -15.03
CA ALA A 409 18.40 -31.14 -15.25
C ALA A 409 17.19 -30.59 -14.50
N SER A 410 16.23 -30.00 -15.24
CA SER A 410 15.05 -29.37 -14.62
C SER A 410 13.73 -29.81 -15.28
N ASP A 411 12.72 -30.05 -14.44
CA ASP A 411 11.34 -30.24 -14.88
C ASP A 411 10.67 -28.87 -14.99
N PHE A 412 10.70 -28.29 -16.19
CA PHE A 412 10.33 -26.89 -16.40
C PHE A 412 9.72 -26.63 -17.77
N TYR A 413 8.91 -25.57 -17.87
CA TYR A 413 8.12 -25.22 -19.06
C TYR A 413 8.88 -24.34 -20.07
N MET A 414 10.06 -23.83 -19.72
CA MET A 414 10.93 -23.11 -20.66
C MET A 414 11.77 -24.09 -21.49
N ARG A 415 12.12 -23.69 -22.71
CA ARG A 415 12.98 -24.50 -23.58
C ARG A 415 14.43 -24.47 -23.09
N GLU A 416 15.26 -25.37 -23.61
CA GLU A 416 16.68 -25.47 -23.22
C GLU A 416 17.45 -24.18 -23.43
N ASP A 417 17.25 -23.52 -24.58
CA ASP A 417 17.94 -22.26 -24.90
C ASP A 417 17.50 -21.14 -23.95
N ASP A 418 16.20 -21.01 -23.66
CA ASP A 418 15.65 -20.01 -22.75
C ASP A 418 16.15 -20.21 -21.31
N LEU A 419 16.15 -21.45 -20.81
CA LEU A 419 16.66 -21.75 -19.48
C LEU A 419 18.18 -21.59 -19.40
N ALA A 420 18.92 -21.90 -20.48
CA ALA A 420 20.34 -21.63 -20.57
C ALA A 420 20.65 -20.13 -20.54
N ASP A 421 19.80 -19.29 -21.12
CA ASP A 421 19.90 -17.83 -21.04
C ASP A 421 19.72 -17.34 -19.59
N VAL A 422 18.73 -17.88 -18.86
CA VAL A 422 18.54 -17.61 -17.42
C VAL A 422 19.79 -18.00 -16.64
N VAL A 423 20.27 -19.23 -16.81
CA VAL A 423 21.45 -19.76 -16.11
C VAL A 423 22.70 -18.92 -16.42
N ARG A 424 22.90 -18.52 -17.68
CA ARG A 424 24.05 -17.70 -18.08
C ARG A 424 24.02 -16.32 -17.44
N GLY A 425 22.83 -15.72 -17.31
CA GLY A 425 22.65 -14.43 -16.66
C GLY A 425 22.86 -14.48 -15.15
N VAL A 426 22.33 -15.51 -14.50
CA VAL A 426 22.29 -15.62 -13.03
C VAL A 426 23.54 -16.29 -12.45
N ALA A 427 24.02 -17.36 -13.09
CA ALA A 427 25.17 -18.17 -12.66
C ALA A 427 26.21 -18.30 -13.80
N PRO A 428 27.03 -17.26 -14.06
CA PRO A 428 27.97 -17.26 -15.18
C PRO A 428 28.97 -18.43 -15.18
N SER A 429 29.28 -19.02 -14.02
CA SER A 429 30.14 -20.22 -13.92
C SER A 429 29.52 -21.48 -14.53
N PHE A 430 28.22 -21.45 -14.82
CA PHE A 430 27.44 -22.53 -15.45
C PHE A 430 27.08 -22.23 -16.91
N ALA A 431 27.58 -21.14 -17.50
CA ALA A 431 27.21 -20.69 -18.86
C ALA A 431 27.42 -21.76 -19.97
N GLU A 432 28.42 -22.62 -19.82
CA GLU A 432 28.77 -23.68 -20.78
C GLU A 432 28.29 -25.08 -20.33
N VAL A 433 27.54 -25.16 -19.24
CA VAL A 433 27.03 -26.43 -18.72
C VAL A 433 25.82 -26.87 -19.54
N PRO A 434 25.79 -28.10 -20.10
CA PRO A 434 24.64 -28.58 -20.88
C PRO A 434 23.35 -28.57 -20.07
N VAL A 435 22.27 -28.05 -20.66
CA VAL A 435 20.94 -27.93 -20.04
C VAL A 435 20.01 -28.99 -20.64
N TYR A 436 19.34 -29.74 -19.78
CA TYR A 436 18.30 -30.70 -20.12
C TYR A 436 16.99 -30.29 -19.45
N VAL A 437 15.94 -30.04 -20.25
CA VAL A 437 14.63 -29.61 -19.73
C VAL A 437 13.53 -30.57 -20.16
N SER A 438 12.61 -30.87 -19.23
CA SER A 438 11.57 -31.88 -19.43
C SER A 438 10.67 -31.62 -20.63
N VAL A 439 10.20 -30.38 -20.81
CA VAL A 439 9.29 -30.02 -21.90
C VAL A 439 9.89 -30.30 -23.28
N GLN A 440 11.18 -30.01 -23.47
CA GLN A 440 11.88 -30.18 -24.74
C GLN A 440 12.33 -31.63 -24.96
N ARG A 441 12.77 -32.30 -23.90
CA ARG A 441 13.22 -33.70 -23.97
C ARG A 441 12.08 -34.70 -23.93
N ARG A 442 10.86 -34.25 -23.61
CA ARG A 442 9.70 -35.10 -23.34
C ARG A 442 10.08 -36.22 -22.37
N ALA A 443 10.68 -35.83 -21.25
CA ALA A 443 11.13 -36.73 -20.20
C ALA A 443 11.17 -35.98 -18.87
N SER A 444 10.43 -36.43 -17.86
CA SER A 444 10.35 -35.77 -16.55
C SER A 444 11.12 -36.54 -15.48
N LYS A 445 11.67 -35.83 -14.50
CA LYS A 445 12.20 -36.38 -13.25
C LYS A 445 11.07 -36.92 -12.37
N ARG A 446 10.00 -36.12 -12.19
CA ARG A 446 8.81 -36.46 -11.37
C ARG A 446 8.13 -37.76 -11.83
N LEU A 447 8.05 -37.99 -13.14
CA LEU A 447 7.45 -39.18 -13.75
C LEU A 447 8.47 -40.32 -13.91
N GLY A 448 8.97 -40.84 -12.79
CA GLY A 448 9.80 -42.04 -12.76
C GLY A 448 11.26 -41.85 -13.20
N GLY A 449 11.79 -40.63 -13.15
CA GLY A 449 13.22 -40.35 -13.37
C GLY A 449 13.68 -40.38 -14.83
N ALA A 450 12.78 -40.32 -15.81
CA ALA A 450 13.09 -40.49 -17.23
C ALA A 450 14.12 -39.47 -17.76
N LEU A 451 14.11 -38.23 -17.23
CA LEU A 451 15.10 -37.21 -17.59
C LEU A 451 16.51 -37.60 -17.13
N LEU A 452 16.65 -38.09 -15.89
CA LEU A 452 17.92 -38.56 -15.34
C LEU A 452 18.43 -39.77 -16.12
N ASP A 453 17.55 -40.67 -16.54
CA ASP A 453 17.91 -41.82 -17.38
C ASP A 453 18.37 -41.44 -18.77
N LEU A 454 17.75 -40.43 -19.38
CA LEU A 454 18.24 -39.86 -20.64
C LEU A 454 19.66 -39.34 -20.49
N ILE A 455 19.91 -38.52 -19.46
CA ILE A 455 21.23 -37.98 -19.17
C ILE A 455 22.25 -39.11 -18.94
N ARG A 456 21.91 -40.14 -18.16
CA ARG A 456 22.79 -41.28 -17.93
C ARG A 456 23.20 -41.98 -19.23
N ARG A 457 22.26 -42.13 -20.18
CA ARG A 457 22.52 -42.72 -21.50
C ARG A 457 23.46 -41.86 -22.33
N ASP A 458 23.25 -40.54 -22.36
CA ASP A 458 24.09 -39.61 -23.13
C ASP A 458 25.55 -39.59 -22.63
N PHE A 459 25.75 -39.78 -21.32
CA PHE A 459 27.08 -39.77 -20.69
C PHE A 459 27.68 -41.17 -20.48
N GLY A 460 26.93 -42.24 -20.78
CA GLY A 460 27.41 -43.62 -20.64
C GLY A 460 27.76 -44.02 -19.20
N VAL A 461 26.96 -43.57 -18.23
CA VAL A 461 27.15 -43.81 -16.79
C VAL A 461 26.03 -44.65 -16.19
N THR A 462 26.33 -45.35 -15.09
CA THR A 462 25.32 -46.09 -14.31
C THR A 462 24.73 -45.20 -13.21
N PRO A 463 23.59 -45.57 -12.58
CA PRO A 463 23.06 -44.79 -11.45
C PRO A 463 24.05 -44.57 -10.31
N GLN A 464 24.90 -45.55 -10.00
CA GLN A 464 25.91 -45.46 -8.94
C GLN A 464 27.00 -44.42 -9.24
N ASP A 465 27.28 -44.19 -10.52
CA ASP A 465 28.27 -43.22 -11.00
C ASP A 465 27.70 -41.79 -11.10
N HIS A 466 26.41 -41.61 -10.83
CA HIS A 466 25.65 -40.39 -11.08
C HIS A 466 25.13 -39.81 -9.77
N LEU A 467 25.55 -38.58 -9.46
CA LEU A 467 25.04 -37.79 -8.36
C LEU A 467 24.09 -36.71 -8.87
N HIS A 468 22.91 -36.60 -8.28
CA HIS A 468 21.98 -35.50 -8.53
C HIS A 468 21.93 -34.54 -7.32
N ILE A 469 21.86 -33.24 -7.56
CA ILE A 469 21.66 -32.21 -6.52
C ILE A 469 20.34 -31.50 -6.83
N GLY A 470 19.44 -31.44 -5.85
CA GLY A 470 18.15 -30.77 -5.99
C GLY A 470 17.46 -30.50 -4.65
N ASP A 471 16.39 -29.73 -4.69
CA ASP A 471 15.60 -29.31 -3.53
C ASP A 471 14.36 -30.20 -3.31
N ASN A 472 13.87 -30.88 -4.35
CA ASN A 472 12.64 -31.64 -4.27
C ASN A 472 12.90 -33.09 -3.86
N VAL A 473 12.38 -33.49 -2.70
CA VAL A 473 12.53 -34.86 -2.18
C VAL A 473 12.03 -35.91 -3.18
N HIS A 474 10.86 -35.71 -3.79
CA HIS A 474 10.30 -36.70 -4.72
C HIS A 474 11.08 -36.76 -6.04
N SER A 475 11.23 -35.63 -6.74
CA SER A 475 11.78 -35.62 -8.10
C SER A 475 13.31 -35.60 -8.19
N ASP A 476 14.01 -35.21 -7.13
CA ASP A 476 15.47 -35.09 -7.15
C ASP A 476 16.13 -36.16 -6.31
N VAL A 477 15.53 -36.53 -5.18
CA VAL A 477 16.09 -37.51 -4.23
C VAL A 477 15.54 -38.91 -4.49
N ASP A 478 14.23 -39.11 -4.31
CA ASP A 478 13.62 -40.44 -4.28
C ASP A 478 13.79 -41.17 -5.61
N VAL A 479 13.54 -40.50 -6.74
CA VAL A 479 13.70 -41.12 -8.07
C VAL A 479 15.17 -41.48 -8.38
N GLN A 480 16.13 -40.67 -7.91
CA GLN A 480 17.55 -40.93 -8.14
C GLN A 480 18.04 -42.09 -7.27
N VAL A 481 17.62 -42.13 -6.01
CA VAL A 481 17.95 -43.19 -5.05
C VAL A 481 17.28 -44.51 -5.45
N ALA A 482 16.02 -44.48 -5.89
CA ALA A 482 15.31 -45.67 -6.36
C ALA A 482 15.97 -46.31 -7.60
N ALA A 483 16.65 -45.52 -8.43
CA ALA A 483 17.45 -46.02 -9.55
C ALA A 483 18.79 -46.65 -9.10
N GLY A 484 19.16 -46.56 -7.81
CA GLY A 484 20.42 -47.05 -7.26
C GLY A 484 21.56 -46.03 -7.27
N GLY A 485 21.24 -44.74 -7.46
CA GLY A 485 22.21 -43.64 -7.43
C GLY A 485 22.26 -42.89 -6.10
N HIS A 486 22.98 -41.77 -6.10
CA HIS A 486 23.07 -40.87 -4.96
C HIS A 486 22.42 -39.52 -5.28
N ALA A 487 21.86 -38.88 -4.26
CA ALA A 487 21.29 -37.54 -4.36
C ALA A 487 21.70 -36.67 -3.17
N ILE A 488 21.98 -35.39 -3.41
CA ILE A 488 22.12 -34.38 -2.37
C ILE A 488 20.83 -33.55 -2.36
N HIS A 489 20.13 -33.59 -1.24
CA HIS A 489 19.00 -32.73 -0.93
C HIS A 489 19.51 -31.43 -0.34
N VAL A 490 19.25 -30.31 -1.02
CA VAL A 490 19.55 -28.98 -0.51
C VAL A 490 18.31 -28.34 0.11
N GLN A 491 18.50 -27.59 1.20
CA GLN A 491 17.38 -26.86 1.81
C GLN A 491 16.99 -25.66 0.96
N ARG A 492 15.67 -25.46 0.81
CA ARG A 492 15.07 -24.24 0.26
C ARG A 492 15.09 -23.12 1.31
N VAL A 493 15.00 -21.89 0.86
CA VAL A 493 14.86 -20.71 1.72
C VAL A 493 13.46 -20.15 1.54
N ASP A 494 12.61 -20.37 2.54
CA ASP A 494 11.22 -19.95 2.50
C ASP A 494 11.10 -18.47 2.90
N ARG A 495 11.54 -17.57 2.01
CA ARG A 495 11.35 -16.10 2.17
C ARG A 495 10.00 -15.62 1.64
N PHE A 496 9.44 -16.36 0.70
CA PHE A 496 8.23 -16.02 -0.04
C PHE A 496 7.25 -17.19 -0.02
N PRO A 497 5.95 -16.95 -0.27
CA PRO A 497 4.97 -18.01 -0.43
C PRO A 497 5.41 -19.04 -1.47
N GLY A 498 5.02 -20.29 -1.26
CA GLY A 498 5.33 -21.39 -2.16
C GLY A 498 4.60 -21.27 -3.51
N PRO A 499 4.95 -22.12 -4.49
CA PRO A 499 4.20 -22.20 -5.74
C PRO A 499 2.72 -22.52 -5.49
N GLY A 500 1.82 -21.71 -6.07
CA GLY A 500 0.37 -21.76 -5.91
C GLY A 500 -0.18 -20.94 -4.75
N GLU A 501 0.66 -20.36 -3.91
CA GLU A 501 0.25 -19.67 -2.68
C GLU A 501 0.29 -18.14 -2.79
N PHE A 502 0.97 -17.59 -3.82
CA PHE A 502 1.14 -16.15 -3.96
C PHE A 502 -0.19 -15.44 -4.26
N GLY A 503 -0.57 -14.52 -3.38
CA GLY A 503 -1.82 -13.76 -3.46
C GLY A 503 -1.68 -12.32 -2.98
N ARG A 504 -2.83 -11.66 -2.82
CA ARG A 504 -2.90 -10.27 -2.33
C ARG A 504 -2.45 -10.13 -0.88
N ASP A 505 -2.56 -11.19 -0.10
CA ASP A 505 -2.19 -11.18 1.32
C ASP A 505 -0.66 -11.13 1.51
N ASP A 506 0.12 -11.37 0.44
CA ASP A 506 1.58 -11.29 0.44
C ASP A 506 2.14 -9.91 0.11
N LEU A 507 1.27 -8.93 -0.21
CA LEU A 507 1.70 -7.56 -0.53
C LEU A 507 2.56 -6.93 0.58
N PRO A 508 2.25 -7.07 1.88
CA PRO A 508 3.11 -6.55 2.94
C PRO A 508 4.53 -7.12 2.89
N SER A 509 4.68 -8.41 2.61
CA SER A 509 5.98 -9.07 2.47
C SER A 509 6.75 -8.57 1.24
N CYS A 510 6.04 -8.33 0.13
CA CYS A 510 6.63 -7.74 -1.08
C CYS A 510 7.11 -6.30 -0.82
N THR A 511 6.30 -5.48 -0.14
CA THR A 511 6.64 -4.11 0.26
C THR A 511 7.82 -4.08 1.24
N ALA A 512 7.86 -5.02 2.20
CA ALA A 512 8.99 -5.16 3.12
C ALA A 512 10.29 -5.49 2.38
N GLN A 513 10.21 -6.30 1.32
CA GLN A 513 11.35 -6.58 0.46
C GLN A 513 11.80 -5.33 -0.32
N LEU A 514 10.88 -4.51 -0.84
CA LEU A 514 11.24 -3.21 -1.43
C LEU A 514 11.95 -2.31 -0.42
N ARG A 515 11.47 -2.23 0.82
CA ARG A 515 12.14 -1.47 1.88
C ARG A 515 13.57 -1.96 2.09
N SER A 516 13.77 -3.28 2.18
CA SER A 516 15.10 -3.88 2.29
C SER A 516 16.01 -3.56 1.10
N LEU A 517 15.47 -3.45 -0.12
CA LEU A 517 16.24 -3.04 -1.31
C LEU A 517 16.68 -1.58 -1.21
N LEU A 518 15.79 -0.69 -0.76
CA LEU A 518 16.11 0.73 -0.55
C LEU A 518 17.13 0.91 0.58
N ASP A 519 16.97 0.17 1.69
CA ASP A 519 17.93 0.19 2.80
C ASP A 519 19.30 -0.35 2.39
N GLY A 520 19.33 -1.41 1.55
CA GLY A 520 20.56 -1.95 0.97
C GLY A 520 21.26 -0.92 0.07
N HIS A 521 20.50 -0.24 -0.79
CA HIS A 521 21.00 0.86 -1.61
C HIS A 521 21.59 1.98 -0.76
N ASP A 522 20.92 2.35 0.34
CA ASP A 522 21.41 3.35 1.29
C ASP A 522 22.70 2.93 1.98
N ALA A 523 22.84 1.65 2.33
CA ALA A 523 24.06 1.11 2.92
C ALA A 523 25.24 1.10 1.94
N GLU A 524 24.99 0.78 0.66
CA GLU A 524 25.99 0.78 -0.41
C GLU A 524 26.36 2.19 -0.87
N ASN A 525 25.40 3.11 -0.83
CA ASN A 525 25.53 4.49 -1.29
C ASN A 525 25.19 5.48 -0.16
N PRO A 526 25.95 5.48 0.96
CA PRO A 526 25.65 6.30 2.11
C PRO A 526 25.68 7.80 1.76
N SER A 527 24.74 8.54 2.34
CA SER A 527 24.60 9.99 2.15
C SER A 527 24.53 10.67 3.51
N ASP A 528 25.40 11.66 3.74
CA ASP A 528 25.33 12.55 4.91
C ASP A 528 24.19 13.59 4.78
N ASP A 529 23.59 13.72 3.60
CA ASP A 529 22.45 14.60 3.36
C ASP A 529 21.13 13.90 3.74
N PRO A 530 20.46 14.30 4.84
CA PRO A 530 19.25 13.65 5.32
C PRO A 530 18.05 13.87 4.39
N HIS A 531 18.04 14.92 3.57
CA HIS A 531 16.97 15.16 2.61
C HIS A 531 17.05 14.17 1.46
N ARG A 532 18.27 13.85 1.00
CA ARG A 532 18.48 12.85 -0.05
C ARG A 532 18.00 11.47 0.38
N THR A 533 18.36 11.03 1.59
CA THR A 533 17.87 9.76 2.16
C THR A 533 16.35 9.76 2.33
N ALA A 534 15.77 10.88 2.80
CA ALA A 534 14.31 11.04 2.85
C ALA A 534 13.65 10.90 1.47
N GLY A 535 14.30 11.41 0.42
CA GLY A 535 13.87 11.28 -0.97
C GLY A 535 13.87 9.84 -1.48
N ARG A 536 14.91 9.06 -1.14
CA ARG A 536 14.98 7.62 -1.45
C ARG A 536 13.85 6.85 -0.77
N HIS A 537 13.61 7.11 0.52
CA HIS A 537 12.49 6.50 1.27
C HIS A 537 11.11 6.87 0.71
N ALA A 538 10.94 8.08 0.17
CA ALA A 538 9.67 8.54 -0.38
C ALA A 538 9.44 8.13 -1.85
N ALA A 539 10.44 7.57 -2.53
CA ALA A 539 10.39 7.23 -3.95
C ALA A 539 9.19 6.36 -4.36
N PRO A 540 8.76 5.35 -3.57
CA PRO A 540 7.62 4.51 -3.94
C PRO A 540 6.33 5.28 -4.16
N VAL A 541 6.12 6.39 -3.44
CA VAL A 541 4.93 7.24 -3.59
C VAL A 541 4.96 7.99 -4.92
N ALA A 542 6.10 8.59 -5.28
CA ALA A 542 6.25 9.31 -6.55
C ALA A 542 6.18 8.36 -7.76
N VAL A 543 6.83 7.20 -7.67
CA VAL A 543 6.78 6.18 -8.72
C VAL A 543 5.37 5.61 -8.88
N ALA A 544 4.64 5.34 -7.79
CA ALA A 544 3.25 4.90 -7.88
C ALA A 544 2.34 5.96 -8.54
N LEU A 545 2.56 7.25 -8.26
CA LEU A 545 1.80 8.33 -8.90
C LEU A 545 2.00 8.33 -10.43
N VAL A 546 3.25 8.28 -10.87
CA VAL A 546 3.61 8.23 -12.29
C VAL A 546 3.15 6.93 -12.95
N ALA A 547 3.36 5.79 -12.29
CA ALA A 547 2.94 4.48 -12.76
C ALA A 547 1.43 4.42 -12.97
N ARG A 548 0.62 5.05 -12.11
CA ARG A 548 -0.83 5.08 -12.33
C ARG A 548 -1.20 5.85 -13.59
N GLY A 549 -0.53 6.97 -13.86
CA GLY A 549 -0.69 7.70 -15.12
C GLY A 549 -0.32 6.86 -16.34
N LEU A 550 0.80 6.13 -16.26
CA LEU A 550 1.26 5.23 -17.33
C LEU A 550 0.29 4.07 -17.56
N GLU A 551 -0.20 3.43 -16.51
CA GLU A 551 -1.20 2.36 -16.59
C GLU A 551 -2.50 2.81 -17.28
N GLU A 552 -2.91 4.05 -17.05
CA GLU A 552 -4.05 4.67 -17.75
C GLU A 552 -3.74 4.97 -19.22
N ALA A 553 -2.53 5.45 -19.50
CA ALA A 553 -2.08 5.72 -20.86
C ALA A 553 -2.01 4.44 -21.70
N TYR A 554 -1.40 3.37 -21.17
CA TYR A 554 -1.29 2.09 -21.86
C TYR A 554 -2.65 1.49 -22.19
N ARG A 555 -3.57 1.41 -21.20
CA ARG A 555 -4.91 0.83 -21.43
C ARG A 555 -5.75 1.64 -22.42
N SER A 556 -5.65 2.97 -22.37
CA SER A 556 -6.41 3.85 -23.27
C SER A 556 -5.76 4.04 -24.65
N GLY A 557 -4.52 3.57 -24.83
CA GLY A 557 -3.71 3.84 -26.03
C GLY A 557 -3.29 5.31 -26.16
N ALA A 558 -3.30 6.08 -25.06
CA ALA A 558 -2.82 7.45 -25.07
C ALA A 558 -1.29 7.46 -25.18
N ASP A 559 -0.76 8.35 -26.01
CA ASP A 559 0.67 8.47 -26.30
C ASP A 559 1.40 9.46 -25.39
N ARG A 560 0.69 10.09 -24.46
CA ARG A 560 1.24 11.15 -23.60
C ARG A 560 0.49 11.34 -22.28
N ILE A 561 1.21 11.85 -21.28
CA ILE A 561 0.67 12.28 -19.99
C ILE A 561 1.03 13.75 -19.78
N HIS A 562 0.07 14.55 -19.32
CA HIS A 562 0.27 15.97 -19.06
C HIS A 562 0.53 16.21 -17.58
N TYR A 563 1.79 16.45 -17.24
CA TYR A 563 2.22 16.84 -15.91
C TYR A 563 1.99 18.34 -15.74
N VAL A 564 1.05 18.71 -14.88
CA VAL A 564 0.71 20.12 -14.63
C VAL A 564 1.42 20.63 -13.38
N SER A 565 1.17 21.89 -12.99
CA SER A 565 1.78 22.50 -11.80
C SER A 565 3.31 22.55 -11.84
N ARG A 566 3.96 22.88 -10.72
CA ARG A 566 5.43 22.98 -10.65
C ARG A 566 6.04 21.61 -10.37
N GLU A 567 5.35 20.87 -9.53
CA GLU A 567 5.56 19.49 -9.14
C GLU A 567 5.60 18.58 -10.38
N GLY A 568 4.84 18.92 -11.42
CA GLY A 568 4.88 18.21 -12.70
C GLY A 568 6.23 18.19 -13.42
N LEU A 569 7.14 19.15 -13.17
CA LEU A 569 8.49 19.11 -13.73
C LEU A 569 9.27 17.90 -13.19
N PHE A 570 9.19 17.69 -11.87
CA PHE A 570 9.84 16.57 -11.20
C PHE A 570 9.18 15.24 -11.58
N LEU A 571 7.84 15.17 -11.61
CA LEU A 571 7.14 13.95 -12.01
C LEU A 571 7.42 13.53 -13.46
N ALA A 572 7.68 14.49 -14.37
CA ALA A 572 8.13 14.19 -15.72
C ALA A 572 9.53 13.55 -15.74
N GLN A 573 10.43 13.92 -14.83
CA GLN A 573 11.74 13.26 -14.69
C GLN A 573 11.60 11.83 -14.16
N VAL A 574 10.73 11.62 -13.16
CA VAL A 574 10.41 10.27 -12.68
C VAL A 574 9.83 9.43 -13.83
N HIS A 575 8.94 9.98 -14.64
CA HIS A 575 8.39 9.33 -15.84
C HIS A 575 9.48 8.84 -16.78
N GLU A 576 10.46 9.68 -17.13
CA GLU A 576 11.54 9.32 -18.05
C GLU A 576 12.33 8.09 -17.58
N ILE A 577 12.46 7.90 -16.25
CA ILE A 577 13.15 6.74 -15.65
C ILE A 577 12.25 5.50 -15.68
N VAL A 578 10.99 5.63 -15.30
CA VAL A 578 10.13 4.46 -15.03
C VAL A 578 9.35 3.97 -16.25
N GLU A 579 9.07 4.83 -17.24
CA GLU A 579 8.31 4.45 -18.45
C GLU A 579 8.94 3.27 -19.19
N PRO A 580 10.25 3.26 -19.50
CA PRO A 580 10.86 2.18 -20.26
C PRO A 580 10.82 0.83 -19.54
N ILE A 581 10.80 0.84 -18.21
CA ILE A 581 10.78 -0.34 -17.35
C ILE A 581 9.36 -0.89 -17.21
N LEU A 582 8.38 0.00 -17.02
CA LEU A 582 7.00 -0.38 -16.75
C LEU A 582 6.18 -0.67 -18.02
N ARG A 583 6.65 -0.23 -19.19
CA ARG A 583 5.94 -0.34 -20.46
C ARG A 583 5.72 -1.79 -20.88
N PRO A 584 4.47 -2.19 -21.18
CA PRO A 584 4.21 -3.52 -21.72
C PRO A 584 4.83 -3.70 -23.12
N PRO A 585 5.28 -4.91 -23.47
CA PRO A 585 5.80 -5.19 -24.81
C PRO A 585 4.79 -4.85 -25.91
N GLY A 586 5.25 -4.29 -27.03
CA GLY A 586 4.41 -3.91 -28.16
C GLY A 586 3.60 -2.62 -27.98
N VAL A 587 3.55 -2.04 -26.78
CA VAL A 587 2.90 -0.74 -26.54
C VAL A 587 3.85 0.39 -26.95
N PRO A 588 3.39 1.43 -27.68
CA PRO A 588 4.22 2.59 -27.99
C PRO A 588 4.67 3.35 -26.74
N ALA A 589 5.80 4.06 -26.85
CA ALA A 589 6.28 4.89 -25.76
C ALA A 589 5.28 5.99 -25.41
N VAL A 590 5.08 6.22 -24.11
CA VAL A 590 4.26 7.34 -23.62
C VAL A 590 5.20 8.50 -23.31
N VAL A 591 4.85 9.70 -23.79
CA VAL A 591 5.70 10.88 -23.64
C VAL A 591 5.23 11.75 -22.46
N PRO A 592 6.14 12.17 -21.55
CA PRO A 592 5.80 13.16 -20.53
C PRO A 592 5.75 14.56 -21.14
N ILE A 593 4.63 15.27 -20.97
CA ILE A 593 4.49 16.67 -21.35
C ILE A 593 4.27 17.52 -20.12
N HIS A 594 5.21 18.40 -19.80
CA HIS A 594 5.00 19.40 -18.77
C HIS A 594 4.18 20.59 -19.30
N LEU A 595 3.13 20.95 -18.56
CA LEU A 595 2.34 22.15 -18.77
C LEU A 595 2.43 23.03 -17.53
N ALA A 596 3.23 24.11 -17.60
CA ALA A 596 3.28 25.16 -16.58
C ALA A 596 1.91 25.86 -16.41
N LEU A 597 1.09 25.30 -15.52
CA LEU A 597 -0.28 25.70 -15.23
C LEU A 597 -0.46 25.83 -13.72
N SER A 598 -1.28 26.78 -13.29
CA SER A 598 -1.70 26.90 -11.89
C SER A 598 -3.21 27.06 -11.79
N ARG A 599 -3.76 26.96 -10.58
CA ARG A 599 -5.16 27.32 -10.32
C ARG A 599 -5.45 28.76 -10.80
N ARG A 600 -4.54 29.70 -10.53
CA ARG A 600 -4.70 31.11 -10.91
C ARG A 600 -4.67 31.32 -12.42
N ALA A 601 -3.70 30.72 -13.12
CA ALA A 601 -3.57 30.87 -14.57
C ALA A 601 -4.71 30.22 -15.37
N THR A 602 -5.43 29.26 -14.78
CA THR A 602 -6.47 28.49 -15.48
C THR A 602 -7.90 28.88 -15.09
N PHE A 603 -8.13 29.45 -13.90
CA PHE A 603 -9.47 29.70 -13.39
C PHE A 603 -10.25 30.75 -14.19
N GLY A 604 -9.63 31.90 -14.51
CA GLY A 604 -10.26 32.96 -15.31
C GLY A 604 -10.69 32.47 -16.69
N ALA A 605 -9.82 31.74 -17.39
CA ALA A 605 -10.11 31.13 -18.70
C ALA A 605 -11.29 30.13 -18.68
N SER A 606 -11.53 29.50 -17.53
CA SER A 606 -12.56 28.48 -17.37
C SER A 606 -13.94 29.03 -16.99
N LEU A 607 -14.08 30.35 -16.80
CA LEU A 607 -15.36 30.95 -16.40
C LEU A 607 -16.37 30.96 -17.55
N GLN A 608 -17.65 30.81 -17.20
CA GLN A 608 -18.78 30.90 -18.12
C GLN A 608 -19.82 31.90 -17.57
N ALA A 609 -20.40 32.69 -18.47
CA ALA A 609 -21.53 33.54 -18.13
C ALA A 609 -22.79 32.69 -17.87
N PRO A 610 -23.64 33.04 -16.89
CA PRO A 610 -23.49 34.16 -15.95
C PRO A 610 -22.42 33.91 -14.88
N TYR A 611 -21.48 34.86 -14.71
CA TYR A 611 -20.25 34.66 -13.93
C TYR A 611 -20.48 34.35 -12.45
N ARG A 612 -21.59 34.83 -11.87
CA ARG A 612 -21.96 34.54 -10.47
C ARG A 612 -21.95 33.04 -10.14
N PHE A 613 -22.33 32.18 -11.10
CA PHE A 613 -22.37 30.73 -10.89
C PHE A 613 -20.97 30.13 -11.00
N SER A 614 -20.21 30.55 -12.01
CA SER A 614 -18.84 30.07 -12.24
C SER A 614 -17.89 30.45 -11.09
N LEU A 615 -18.10 31.63 -10.47
CA LEU A 615 -17.33 32.14 -9.33
C LEU A 615 -17.64 31.42 -8.01
N GLN A 616 -18.77 30.70 -7.90
CA GLN A 616 -19.04 29.87 -6.71
C GLN A 616 -17.93 28.87 -6.43
N ARG A 617 -17.22 28.40 -7.47
CA ARG A 617 -16.08 27.47 -7.31
C ARG A 617 -14.90 28.06 -6.56
N MET A 618 -14.70 29.37 -6.62
CA MET A 618 -13.71 30.07 -5.80
C MET A 618 -14.26 30.34 -4.41
N TRP A 619 -15.50 30.82 -4.33
CA TRP A 619 -16.11 31.17 -3.06
C TRP A 619 -16.49 29.96 -2.17
N SER A 620 -16.54 28.75 -2.72
CA SER A 620 -16.68 27.52 -1.92
C SER A 620 -15.53 27.33 -0.94
N MET A 621 -14.34 27.86 -1.29
CA MET A 621 -13.13 27.79 -0.49
C MET A 621 -12.83 29.13 0.22
N TYR A 622 -13.03 30.26 -0.48
CA TYR A 622 -12.71 31.60 0.03
C TYR A 622 -13.93 32.52 0.03
N ALA A 623 -14.95 32.21 0.82
CA ALA A 623 -16.16 33.03 0.87
C ALA A 623 -15.91 34.46 1.41
N ARG A 624 -14.94 34.59 2.32
CA ARG A 624 -14.57 35.85 2.96
C ARG A 624 -13.42 36.51 2.18
N GLN A 625 -13.74 37.37 1.22
CA GLN A 625 -12.77 38.02 0.35
C GLN A 625 -13.25 39.41 -0.09
N SER A 626 -12.34 40.24 -0.59
CA SER A 626 -12.67 41.53 -1.21
C SER A 626 -12.94 41.40 -2.71
N VAL A 627 -13.49 42.46 -3.32
CA VAL A 627 -13.70 42.51 -4.78
C VAL A 627 -12.36 42.57 -5.51
N THR A 628 -11.37 43.27 -4.95
CA THR A 628 -9.98 43.25 -5.43
C THR A 628 -9.45 41.82 -5.48
N ALA A 629 -9.55 41.06 -4.38
CA ALA A 629 -9.07 39.67 -4.33
C ALA A 629 -9.79 38.77 -5.34
N MET A 630 -11.10 38.98 -5.53
CA MET A 630 -11.91 38.27 -6.52
C MET A 630 -11.42 38.54 -7.95
N LEU A 631 -11.26 39.81 -8.34
CA LEU A 631 -10.85 40.22 -9.68
C LEU A 631 -9.40 39.81 -9.98
N VAL A 632 -8.48 39.99 -9.05
CA VAL A 632 -7.08 39.55 -9.19
C VAL A 632 -6.99 38.02 -9.35
N SER A 633 -7.82 37.26 -8.64
CA SER A 633 -7.84 35.79 -8.74
C SER A 633 -8.29 35.25 -10.10
N ILE A 634 -9.00 36.08 -10.89
CA ILE A 634 -9.41 35.75 -12.27
C ILE A 634 -8.54 36.44 -13.32
N GLY A 635 -7.48 37.15 -12.90
CA GLY A 635 -6.51 37.81 -13.78
C GLY A 635 -6.89 39.22 -14.20
N VAL A 636 -7.91 39.83 -13.58
CA VAL A 636 -8.41 41.15 -13.98
C VAL A 636 -7.90 42.24 -13.05
N ASP A 637 -7.49 43.38 -13.63
CA ASP A 637 -7.12 44.58 -12.86
C ASP A 637 -8.37 45.21 -12.22
N PRO A 638 -8.44 45.33 -10.88
CA PRO A 638 -9.57 45.97 -10.21
C PRO A 638 -9.82 47.41 -10.67
N LEU A 639 -8.78 48.13 -11.11
CA LEU A 639 -8.88 49.51 -11.58
C LEU A 639 -9.76 49.65 -12.83
N ASP A 640 -9.93 48.59 -13.60
CA ASP A 640 -10.80 48.58 -14.79
C ASP A 640 -12.30 48.70 -14.44
N PHE A 641 -12.65 48.60 -13.14
CA PHE A 641 -14.02 48.56 -12.63
C PHE A 641 -14.34 49.57 -11.53
N ASP A 642 -13.49 50.56 -11.25
CA ASP A 642 -13.69 51.51 -10.14
C ASP A 642 -15.09 52.14 -10.12
N GLU A 643 -15.59 52.57 -11.28
CA GLU A 643 -16.93 53.18 -11.41
C GLU A 643 -18.05 52.18 -11.07
N GLN A 644 -17.96 50.95 -11.58
CA GLN A 644 -18.96 49.91 -11.38
C GLN A 644 -18.93 49.36 -9.94
N ILE A 645 -17.74 49.24 -9.33
CA ILE A 645 -17.55 48.87 -7.93
C ILE A 645 -18.25 49.91 -7.03
N ALA A 646 -17.99 51.20 -7.28
CA ALA A 646 -18.62 52.29 -6.54
C ALA A 646 -20.14 52.34 -6.74
N ALA A 647 -20.62 52.13 -7.98
CA ALA A 647 -22.06 52.12 -8.30
C ALA A 647 -22.82 50.98 -7.60
N ALA A 648 -22.17 49.83 -7.38
CA ALA A 648 -22.72 48.71 -6.62
C ALA A 648 -22.67 48.92 -5.09
N GLY A 649 -22.06 50.01 -4.61
CA GLY A 649 -21.89 50.28 -3.18
C GLY A 649 -20.81 49.41 -2.52
N LEU A 650 -19.85 48.93 -3.31
CA LEU A 650 -18.69 48.17 -2.83
C LEU A 650 -17.49 49.11 -2.64
N VAL A 651 -16.60 48.75 -1.72
CA VAL A 651 -15.25 49.31 -1.62
C VAL A 651 -14.28 48.22 -2.03
N ALA A 652 -13.35 48.51 -2.95
CA ALA A 652 -12.51 47.50 -3.62
C ALA A 652 -11.84 46.51 -2.64
N ASP A 653 -11.20 47.04 -1.60
CA ASP A 653 -10.46 46.27 -0.60
C ASP A 653 -11.28 45.92 0.67
N GLU A 654 -12.59 46.18 0.68
CA GLU A 654 -13.47 45.74 1.78
C GLU A 654 -13.53 44.21 1.80
N VAL A 655 -13.05 43.60 2.89
CA VAL A 655 -13.17 42.14 3.09
C VAL A 655 -14.61 41.80 3.46
N LEU A 656 -15.36 41.28 2.49
CA LEU A 656 -16.75 40.88 2.66
C LEU A 656 -16.85 39.64 3.56
N THR A 657 -17.96 39.53 4.30
CA THR A 657 -18.19 38.37 5.17
C THR A 657 -18.49 37.10 4.38
N ASP A 658 -19.32 37.22 3.32
CA ASP A 658 -19.61 36.13 2.38
C ASP A 658 -19.94 36.72 0.99
N ALA A 659 -18.94 36.76 0.11
CA ALA A 659 -19.07 37.30 -1.24
C ALA A 659 -20.12 36.57 -2.10
N ARG A 660 -20.45 35.31 -1.78
CA ARG A 660 -21.46 34.51 -2.52
C ARG A 660 -22.87 35.03 -2.36
N ARG A 661 -23.13 35.69 -1.23
CA ARG A 661 -24.48 36.07 -0.77
C ARG A 661 -24.60 37.59 -0.60
N ASP A 662 -23.56 38.35 -0.93
CA ASP A 662 -23.61 39.80 -0.84
C ASP A 662 -24.38 40.36 -2.04
N PRO A 663 -25.54 41.03 -1.82
CA PRO A 663 -26.36 41.55 -2.91
C PRO A 663 -25.65 42.65 -3.72
N ARG A 664 -24.63 43.30 -3.14
CA ARG A 664 -23.82 44.29 -3.85
C ARG A 664 -22.93 43.62 -4.89
N VAL A 665 -22.34 42.46 -4.55
CA VAL A 665 -21.56 41.65 -5.50
C VAL A 665 -22.46 41.09 -6.61
N GLU A 666 -23.69 40.70 -6.28
CA GLU A 666 -24.67 40.29 -7.28
C GLU A 666 -25.02 41.45 -8.23
N ALA A 667 -25.28 42.64 -7.70
CA ALA A 667 -25.55 43.83 -8.50
C ALA A 667 -24.37 44.19 -9.41
N PHE A 668 -23.14 44.13 -8.90
CA PHE A 668 -21.91 44.34 -9.67
C PHE A 668 -21.79 43.36 -10.84
N LEU A 669 -22.00 42.05 -10.60
CA LEU A 669 -21.87 41.02 -11.64
C LEU A 669 -23.05 40.99 -12.63
N ALA A 670 -24.18 41.62 -12.29
CA ALA A 670 -25.35 41.75 -13.15
C ALA A 670 -25.32 43.02 -14.02
N ASP A 671 -24.36 43.92 -13.80
CA ASP A 671 -24.16 45.10 -14.65
C ASP A 671 -23.71 44.67 -16.06
N PRO A 672 -24.43 45.05 -17.13
CA PRO A 672 -24.08 44.67 -18.50
C PRO A 672 -22.66 45.10 -18.93
N GLN A 673 -22.16 46.24 -18.44
CA GLN A 673 -20.80 46.69 -18.74
C GLN A 673 -19.76 45.80 -18.05
N VAL A 674 -20.05 45.37 -16.81
CA VAL A 674 -19.19 44.42 -16.09
C VAL A 674 -19.18 43.08 -16.82
N GLU A 675 -20.35 42.57 -17.22
CA GLU A 675 -20.46 41.31 -17.95
C GLU A 675 -19.71 41.37 -19.29
N GLU A 676 -19.82 42.46 -20.05
CA GLU A 676 -19.11 42.64 -21.32
C GLU A 676 -17.59 42.65 -21.13
N LYS A 677 -17.08 43.47 -20.20
CA LYS A 677 -15.63 43.56 -19.89
C LYS A 677 -15.07 42.22 -19.40
N LEU A 678 -15.77 41.55 -18.47
CA LEU A 678 -15.37 40.22 -17.99
C LEU A 678 -15.39 39.19 -19.12
N SER A 679 -16.38 39.24 -20.02
CA SER A 679 -16.45 38.33 -21.16
C SER A 679 -15.30 38.51 -22.14
N ALA A 680 -14.90 39.75 -22.42
CA ALA A 680 -13.73 40.05 -23.23
C ALA A 680 -12.44 39.53 -22.58
N HIS A 681 -12.29 39.72 -21.26
CA HIS A 681 -11.14 39.21 -20.52
C HIS A 681 -11.08 37.67 -20.52
N VAL A 682 -12.19 37.01 -20.21
CA VAL A 682 -12.29 35.54 -20.20
C VAL A 682 -12.01 34.95 -21.58
N ALA A 683 -12.52 35.57 -22.66
CA ALA A 683 -12.24 35.14 -24.02
C ALA A 683 -10.74 35.23 -24.36
N THR A 684 -10.10 36.34 -23.96
CA THR A 684 -8.66 36.57 -24.15
C THR A 684 -7.82 35.55 -23.37
N ALA A 685 -8.14 35.35 -22.09
CA ALA A 685 -7.45 34.39 -21.24
C ALA A 685 -7.62 32.95 -21.76
N ARG A 686 -8.80 32.61 -22.28
CA ARG A 686 -9.07 31.30 -22.90
C ARG A 686 -8.29 31.08 -24.19
N ASP A 687 -8.21 32.08 -25.06
CA ASP A 687 -7.41 32.01 -26.29
C ASP A 687 -5.91 31.84 -25.95
N ALA A 688 -5.40 32.62 -25.00
CA ALA A 688 -4.02 32.51 -24.56
C ALA A 688 -3.69 31.13 -23.96
N LEU A 689 -4.54 30.62 -23.06
CA LEU A 689 -4.40 29.27 -22.50
C LEU A 689 -4.45 28.19 -23.60
N ARG A 690 -5.39 28.30 -24.54
CA ARG A 690 -5.50 27.37 -25.67
C ARG A 690 -4.22 27.35 -26.50
N ARG A 691 -3.75 28.53 -26.94
CA ARG A 691 -2.54 28.67 -27.75
C ARG A 691 -1.30 28.15 -27.01
N TYR A 692 -1.21 28.38 -25.70
CA TYR A 692 -0.13 27.81 -24.89
C TYR A 692 -0.18 26.27 -24.89
N VAL A 693 -1.33 25.67 -24.56
CA VAL A 693 -1.47 24.20 -24.51
C VAL A 693 -1.22 23.58 -25.90
N GLU A 694 -1.81 24.14 -26.95
CA GLU A 694 -1.65 23.66 -28.34
C GLU A 694 -0.21 23.85 -28.87
N SER A 695 0.57 24.77 -28.30
CA SER A 695 2.01 24.88 -28.63
C SER A 695 2.87 23.77 -28.01
N ARG A 696 2.37 23.08 -26.98
CA ARG A 696 3.09 22.04 -26.24
C ARG A 696 2.58 20.63 -26.53
N THR A 697 1.30 20.50 -26.84
CA THR A 697 0.65 19.19 -27.03
C THR A 697 -0.58 19.31 -27.91
N THR A 698 -1.06 18.16 -28.38
CA THR A 698 -2.38 18.04 -29.02
C THR A 698 -3.44 17.70 -27.97
N ILE A 699 -4.61 18.33 -28.05
CA ILE A 699 -5.73 18.03 -27.15
C ILE A 699 -6.42 16.75 -27.62
N GLY A 700 -5.91 15.61 -27.15
CA GLY A 700 -6.45 14.27 -27.41
C GLY A 700 -7.55 13.85 -26.43
N THR A 701 -8.11 12.66 -26.64
CA THR A 701 -9.11 12.03 -25.75
C THR A 701 -8.76 10.55 -25.53
N PRO A 702 -8.57 10.08 -24.27
CA PRO A 702 -8.64 10.88 -23.05
C PRO A 702 -7.45 11.83 -22.90
N PHE A 703 -7.70 13.02 -22.35
CA PHE A 703 -6.63 13.93 -21.93
C PHE A 703 -6.18 13.54 -20.52
N ILE A 704 -5.02 12.90 -20.40
CA ILE A 704 -4.49 12.41 -19.13
C ILE A 704 -3.71 13.52 -18.43
N VAL A 705 -4.08 13.85 -17.20
CA VAL A 705 -3.45 14.85 -16.34
C VAL A 705 -2.86 14.15 -15.11
N CYS A 706 -1.64 14.49 -14.74
CA CYS A 706 -0.99 14.03 -13.52
C CYS A 706 -0.53 15.23 -12.68
N ASP A 707 -0.84 15.24 -11.38
CA ASP A 707 -0.57 16.35 -10.48
C ASP A 707 -0.44 15.89 -9.01
N ILE A 708 0.35 16.60 -8.20
CA ILE A 708 0.35 16.46 -6.74
C ILE A 708 -0.69 17.43 -6.17
N GLY A 709 -1.93 17.27 -6.63
CA GLY A 709 -3.06 18.14 -6.32
C GLY A 709 -4.20 17.37 -5.67
N TRP A 710 -4.88 17.99 -4.71
CA TRP A 710 -5.78 17.24 -3.81
C TRP A 710 -7.24 17.20 -4.27
N ARG A 711 -7.60 17.89 -5.35
CA ARG A 711 -9.01 18.05 -5.80
C ARG A 711 -9.18 18.12 -7.32
N GLY A 712 -8.08 18.11 -8.08
CA GLY A 712 -8.10 18.21 -9.54
C GLY A 712 -8.73 19.47 -10.13
N THR A 713 -8.58 20.62 -9.46
CA THR A 713 -9.16 21.89 -9.92
C THR A 713 -8.55 22.38 -11.24
N ILE A 714 -7.26 22.14 -11.48
CA ILE A 714 -6.60 22.49 -12.75
C ILE A 714 -7.22 21.69 -13.90
N GLN A 715 -7.43 20.37 -13.72
CA GLN A 715 -8.12 19.53 -14.69
C GLN A 715 -9.54 20.06 -14.97
N ASP A 716 -10.30 20.42 -13.94
CA ASP A 716 -11.65 21.00 -14.12
C ASP A 716 -11.61 22.27 -14.97
N ASN A 717 -10.64 23.14 -14.69
CA ASN A 717 -10.48 24.39 -15.44
C ASN A 717 -10.11 24.12 -16.90
N LEU A 718 -9.19 23.19 -17.17
CA LEU A 718 -8.78 22.81 -18.52
C LEU A 718 -9.95 22.23 -19.33
N VAL A 719 -10.71 21.31 -18.74
CA VAL A 719 -11.87 20.70 -19.41
C VAL A 719 -12.87 21.76 -19.83
N ARG A 720 -13.19 22.70 -18.95
CA ARG A 720 -14.15 23.79 -19.21
C ARG A 720 -13.62 24.83 -20.19
N ALA A 721 -12.36 25.23 -20.06
CA ALA A 721 -11.75 26.26 -20.90
C ALA A 721 -11.49 25.79 -22.32
N LEU A 722 -11.03 24.54 -22.48
CA LEU A 722 -10.58 24.00 -23.76
C LEU A 722 -11.61 23.10 -24.46
N GLY A 723 -12.71 22.75 -23.77
CA GLY A 723 -13.74 21.87 -24.32
C GLY A 723 -13.27 20.42 -24.48
N ILE A 724 -12.43 19.95 -23.54
CA ILE A 724 -11.90 18.58 -23.55
C ILE A 724 -13.06 17.60 -23.34
N ARG A 725 -13.24 16.64 -24.26
CA ARG A 725 -14.41 15.74 -24.25
C ARG A 725 -14.32 14.65 -23.18
N SER A 726 -13.11 14.19 -22.87
CA SER A 726 -12.84 13.17 -21.86
C SER A 726 -11.48 13.43 -21.23
N SER A 727 -11.40 13.32 -19.91
CA SER A 727 -10.15 13.48 -19.16
C SER A 727 -10.02 12.47 -18.04
N VAL A 728 -8.78 12.08 -17.76
CA VAL A 728 -8.41 11.24 -16.62
C VAL A 728 -7.37 12.02 -15.82
N GLY A 729 -7.66 12.30 -14.56
CA GLY A 729 -6.74 12.95 -13.64
C GLY A 729 -6.20 11.96 -12.64
N VAL A 730 -4.88 11.92 -12.48
CA VAL A 730 -4.19 11.07 -11.52
C VAL A 730 -3.52 11.97 -10.48
N TYR A 731 -3.83 11.71 -9.22
CA TYR A 731 -3.46 12.55 -8.08
C TYR A 731 -2.89 11.71 -6.94
N LEU A 732 -1.96 12.28 -6.17
CA LEU A 732 -1.41 11.60 -4.99
C LEU A 732 -2.52 11.14 -4.03
N GLY A 733 -3.45 12.04 -3.72
CA GLY A 733 -4.66 11.73 -2.95
C GLY A 733 -5.78 12.70 -3.29
N LEU A 734 -7.03 12.28 -3.05
CA LEU A 734 -8.21 13.09 -3.35
C LEU A 734 -8.96 13.47 -2.07
N PHE A 735 -9.15 14.77 -1.85
CA PHE A 735 -10.07 15.30 -0.85
C PHE A 735 -11.49 15.42 -1.40
N PRO A 736 -12.53 15.31 -0.54
CA PRO A 736 -13.93 15.30 -0.97
C PRO A 736 -14.34 16.54 -1.77
N PHE A 737 -14.76 16.40 -3.03
CA PHE A 737 -15.00 17.54 -3.92
C PHE A 737 -15.94 18.61 -3.31
N LEU A 738 -15.57 19.89 -3.50
CA LEU A 738 -16.38 21.03 -3.05
C LEU A 738 -17.38 21.49 -4.11
N ASN A 739 -17.16 21.13 -5.37
CA ASN A 739 -17.89 21.63 -6.54
C ASN A 739 -18.29 20.48 -7.47
N ALA A 740 -19.31 20.71 -8.30
CA ALA A 740 -19.69 19.77 -9.34
C ALA A 740 -18.55 19.56 -10.36
N GLN A 741 -18.23 18.29 -10.59
CA GLN A 741 -17.16 17.88 -11.50
C GLN A 741 -17.66 17.91 -12.95
N PRO A 742 -16.83 18.27 -13.94
CA PRO A 742 -17.22 18.20 -15.35
C PRO A 742 -17.63 16.77 -15.75
N PRO A 743 -18.62 16.60 -16.65
CA PRO A 743 -18.98 15.28 -17.18
C PRO A 743 -17.78 14.66 -17.92
N ASN A 744 -17.69 13.33 -17.94
CA ASN A 744 -16.61 12.57 -18.58
C ASN A 744 -15.19 12.95 -18.08
N SER A 745 -15.09 13.44 -16.84
CA SER A 745 -13.83 13.72 -16.15
C SER A 745 -13.69 12.74 -14.99
N ARG A 746 -12.80 11.77 -15.13
CA ARG A 746 -12.45 10.82 -14.06
C ARG A 746 -11.27 11.37 -13.27
N LYS A 747 -11.27 11.14 -11.95
CA LYS A 747 -10.17 11.47 -11.04
C LYS A 747 -9.83 10.24 -10.22
N ILE A 748 -8.54 9.98 -10.04
CA ILE A 748 -8.01 8.82 -9.34
C ILE A 748 -7.05 9.33 -8.27
N GLY A 749 -7.30 8.96 -7.01
CA GLY A 749 -6.38 9.14 -5.90
C GLY A 749 -5.53 7.87 -5.73
N VAL A 750 -4.22 8.01 -5.76
CA VAL A 750 -3.28 6.88 -5.73
C VAL A 750 -3.11 6.33 -4.32
N ALA A 751 -2.96 7.20 -3.31
CA ALA A 751 -2.89 6.82 -1.91
C ALA A 751 -4.27 6.74 -1.26
N PHE A 752 -5.17 7.70 -1.54
CA PHE A 752 -6.50 7.73 -0.96
C PHE A 752 -7.50 8.55 -1.78
N ASP A 753 -8.80 8.31 -1.55
CA ASP A 753 -9.93 9.11 -2.02
C ASP A 753 -10.97 9.34 -0.92
N GLY A 754 -10.90 10.52 -0.30
CA GLY A 754 -11.85 10.96 0.71
C GLY A 754 -13.27 11.15 0.19
N SER A 755 -13.49 11.23 -1.14
CA SER A 755 -14.83 11.32 -1.73
C SER A 755 -15.63 10.04 -1.55
N ILE A 756 -14.96 8.89 -1.42
CA ILE A 756 -15.56 7.58 -1.16
C ILE A 756 -15.45 7.16 0.32
N GLY A 757 -14.95 8.04 1.18
CA GLY A 757 -14.90 7.84 2.63
C GLY A 757 -13.59 7.26 3.18
N GLU A 758 -12.53 7.18 2.36
CA GLU A 758 -11.20 6.80 2.85
C GLU A 758 -10.59 7.88 3.76
N GLU A 759 -9.71 7.48 4.67
CA GLU A 759 -9.01 8.38 5.60
C GLU A 759 -8.10 9.33 4.82
N PHE A 760 -8.18 10.63 5.13
CA PHE A 760 -7.37 11.67 4.48
C PHE A 760 -6.83 12.72 5.45
N GLU A 761 -7.20 12.65 6.73
CA GLU A 761 -6.83 13.63 7.76
C GLU A 761 -5.31 13.70 7.99
N TYR A 762 -4.58 12.61 7.74
CA TYR A 762 -3.12 12.55 7.77
C TYR A 762 -2.46 13.27 6.58
N ALA A 763 -3.22 13.99 5.76
CA ALA A 763 -2.68 14.81 4.68
C ALA A 763 -3.09 16.30 4.83
N ASP A 764 -3.55 16.74 6.01
CA ASP A 764 -3.92 18.15 6.28
C ASP A 764 -2.96 18.80 7.31
N PRO A 765 -2.21 19.86 6.97
CA PRO A 765 -2.21 20.56 5.67
C PRO A 765 -1.53 19.80 4.52
N PRO A 766 -2.14 19.81 3.31
CA PRO A 766 -1.61 19.12 2.12
C PRO A 766 -0.21 19.55 1.71
N ALA A 767 0.12 20.81 1.99
CA ALA A 767 1.39 21.41 1.61
C ALA A 767 2.62 20.70 2.22
N VAL A 768 2.47 19.98 3.33
CA VAL A 768 3.54 19.16 3.92
C VAL A 768 3.94 18.03 2.99
N LEU A 769 2.97 17.33 2.39
CA LEU A 769 3.21 16.24 1.46
C LEU A 769 3.51 16.73 0.04
N GLU A 770 3.10 17.94 -0.32
CA GLU A 770 3.31 18.54 -1.65
C GLU A 770 4.72 19.16 -1.78
N ARG A 771 5.17 19.92 -0.77
CA ARG A 771 6.37 20.76 -0.83
C ARG A 771 7.67 20.05 -1.23
N PRO A 772 7.98 18.82 -0.75
CA PRO A 772 9.22 18.12 -1.13
C PRO A 772 9.34 17.86 -2.63
N TRP A 773 8.20 17.82 -3.33
CA TRP A 773 8.12 17.55 -4.76
C TRP A 773 8.02 18.82 -5.60
N THR A 774 7.88 19.99 -4.97
CA THR A 774 7.73 21.29 -5.63
C THR A 774 9.10 21.91 -5.89
N PRO A 775 9.61 21.92 -7.14
CA PRO A 775 10.83 22.65 -7.45
C PRO A 775 10.60 24.15 -7.22
N ASP A 776 11.64 24.89 -6.84
CA ASP A 776 11.55 26.34 -6.62
C ASP A 776 11.59 27.12 -7.94
N VAL A 777 10.55 26.89 -8.75
CA VAL A 777 10.21 27.70 -9.90
C VAL A 777 8.99 28.58 -9.56
N PRO A 778 8.94 29.84 -10.02
CA PRO A 778 7.80 30.70 -9.72
C PRO A 778 6.50 30.16 -10.32
N SER A 779 5.39 30.34 -9.60
CA SER A 779 4.07 29.90 -10.08
C SER A 779 3.64 30.67 -11.34
N THR A 780 2.99 29.98 -12.28
CA THR A 780 2.41 30.61 -13.47
C THR A 780 1.16 31.37 -13.10
N ILE A 781 1.02 32.60 -13.59
CA ILE A 781 -0.05 33.53 -13.20
C ILE A 781 -0.97 33.85 -14.39
N GLY A 782 -0.45 33.65 -15.61
CA GLY A 782 -1.15 33.90 -16.86
C GLY A 782 -0.24 33.56 -18.04
N PHE A 783 -0.60 34.03 -19.23
CA PHE A 783 0.14 33.77 -20.46
C PHE A 783 0.23 35.05 -21.29
N GLU A 784 1.38 35.26 -21.92
CA GLU A 784 1.61 36.39 -22.82
C GLU A 784 2.24 35.92 -24.14
N THR A 785 2.05 36.69 -25.21
CA THR A 785 2.69 36.39 -26.49
C THR A 785 4.02 37.14 -26.58
N VAL A 786 5.13 36.40 -26.63
CA VAL A 786 6.48 36.93 -26.86
C VAL A 786 6.97 36.36 -28.19
N ASP A 787 7.33 37.23 -29.13
CA ASP A 787 7.84 36.84 -30.45
C ASP A 787 6.94 35.84 -31.21
N GLY A 788 5.62 36.00 -31.08
CA GLY A 788 4.62 35.12 -31.73
C GLY A 788 4.38 33.78 -31.01
N THR A 789 5.14 33.48 -29.96
CA THR A 789 4.99 32.28 -29.12
C THR A 789 4.31 32.64 -27.81
N VAL A 790 3.37 31.82 -27.35
CA VAL A 790 2.71 32.05 -26.06
C VAL A 790 3.54 31.43 -24.94
N MET A 791 3.95 32.26 -23.99
CA MET A 791 4.82 31.88 -22.88
C MET A 791 4.09 32.08 -21.54
N PRO A 792 4.35 31.22 -20.53
CA PRO A 792 3.80 31.40 -19.19
C PRO A 792 4.41 32.66 -18.55
N VAL A 793 3.55 33.50 -17.97
CA VAL A 793 3.96 34.61 -17.13
C VAL A 793 4.06 34.09 -15.70
N SER A 794 5.20 34.32 -15.08
CA SER A 794 5.50 33.88 -13.73
C SER A 794 5.33 35.02 -12.73
N GLU A 795 5.04 34.66 -11.49
CA GLU A 795 5.08 35.58 -10.36
C GLU A 795 6.50 36.15 -10.20
N LYS A 796 6.62 37.43 -9.82
CA LYS A 796 7.94 38.04 -9.55
C LYS A 796 8.45 37.54 -8.21
N GLU A 797 9.01 36.33 -8.18
CA GLU A 797 9.74 35.79 -7.04
C GLU A 797 11.24 35.73 -7.32
N SER A 798 12.04 36.10 -6.32
CA SER A 798 13.48 35.84 -6.29
C SER A 798 13.73 34.40 -5.85
N GLY A 799 13.38 33.44 -6.70
CA GLY A 799 13.51 32.01 -6.41
C GLY A 799 14.97 31.61 -6.20
N HIS A 800 15.31 31.18 -4.99
CA HIS A 800 16.48 30.36 -4.74
C HIS A 800 15.99 28.93 -4.54
N VAL A 801 16.60 27.97 -5.24
CA VAL A 801 16.35 26.55 -4.98
C VAL A 801 16.77 26.24 -3.55
N SER A 802 15.83 25.81 -2.72
CA SER A 802 16.07 25.18 -1.43
C SER A 802 16.91 23.94 -1.68
N PRO A 803 18.18 23.90 -1.23
CA PRO A 803 19.06 22.76 -1.47
C PRO A 803 18.47 21.45 -0.97
N GLY A 804 17.68 21.49 0.12
CA GLY A 804 17.01 20.31 0.67
C GLY A 804 15.94 19.71 -0.25
N ILE A 805 15.16 20.54 -0.97
CA ILE A 805 14.18 20.04 -1.95
C ILE A 805 14.88 19.38 -3.13
N ALA A 806 15.94 20.01 -3.65
CA ALA A 806 16.71 19.44 -4.74
C ALA A 806 17.39 18.12 -4.35
N ALA A 807 17.93 18.03 -3.12
CA ALA A 807 18.50 16.80 -2.58
C ALA A 807 17.45 15.70 -2.43
N PHE A 808 16.26 16.02 -1.91
CA PHE A 808 15.14 15.09 -1.79
C PHE A 808 14.71 14.54 -3.16
N GLN A 809 14.50 15.41 -4.14
CA GLN A 809 14.16 15.01 -5.51
C GLN A 809 15.26 14.16 -6.14
N SER A 810 16.53 14.52 -5.95
CA SER A 810 17.66 13.73 -6.43
C SER A 810 17.71 12.34 -5.80
N GLY A 811 17.41 12.22 -4.50
CA GLY A 811 17.32 10.94 -3.82
C GLY A 811 16.20 10.07 -4.36
N THR A 812 15.04 10.65 -4.66
CA THR A 812 13.94 9.91 -5.30
C THR A 812 14.32 9.41 -6.69
N LEU A 813 14.92 10.25 -7.54
CA LEU A 813 15.32 9.85 -8.89
C LEU A 813 16.38 8.74 -8.88
N GLU A 814 17.25 8.73 -7.88
CA GLU A 814 18.35 7.76 -7.75
C GLU A 814 17.86 6.30 -7.62
N VAL A 815 16.70 6.08 -7.01
CA VAL A 815 16.16 4.74 -6.73
C VAL A 815 14.84 4.46 -7.47
N ALA A 816 14.41 5.36 -8.37
CA ALA A 816 13.14 5.22 -9.08
C ALA A 816 13.12 3.99 -10.00
N ASP A 817 14.27 3.61 -10.57
CA ASP A 817 14.45 2.40 -11.38
C ASP A 817 14.36 1.12 -10.54
N ILE A 818 14.89 1.12 -9.31
CA ILE A 818 14.76 0.01 -8.34
C ILE A 818 13.28 -0.24 -8.06
N VAL A 819 12.51 0.82 -7.75
CA VAL A 819 11.08 0.70 -7.48
C VAL A 819 10.32 0.22 -8.73
N ALA A 820 10.61 0.77 -9.90
CA ALA A 820 9.94 0.38 -11.15
C ALA A 820 10.25 -1.07 -11.54
N THR A 821 11.49 -1.52 -11.36
CA THR A 821 11.93 -2.89 -11.62
C THR A 821 11.25 -3.86 -10.67
N TRP A 822 11.18 -3.51 -9.39
CA TRP A 822 10.41 -4.27 -8.39
C TRP A 822 8.93 -4.37 -8.78
N MET A 823 8.27 -3.26 -9.12
CA MET A 823 6.86 -3.26 -9.54
C MET A 823 6.62 -4.15 -10.77
N SER A 824 7.45 -4.00 -11.81
CA SER A 824 7.32 -4.78 -13.05
C SER A 824 7.57 -6.26 -12.78
N GLY A 825 8.66 -6.57 -12.08
CA GLY A 825 9.11 -7.91 -11.76
C GLY A 825 8.19 -8.70 -10.84
N PHE A 826 7.52 -8.02 -9.91
CA PHE A 826 6.51 -8.65 -9.05
C PHE A 826 5.13 -8.71 -9.71
N GLY A 827 4.94 -8.10 -10.88
CA GLY A 827 3.65 -8.02 -11.56
C GLY A 827 2.63 -7.12 -10.89
N LEU A 828 3.10 -6.13 -10.13
CA LEU A 828 2.24 -5.27 -9.34
C LEU A 828 1.77 -4.06 -10.15
N THR A 829 0.47 -3.78 -10.06
CA THR A 829 -0.12 -2.52 -10.53
C THR A 829 -0.38 -1.61 -9.36
N THR A 830 -0.50 -0.31 -9.63
CA THR A 830 -0.84 0.68 -8.60
C THR A 830 -2.19 0.43 -7.96
N GLN A 831 -3.13 -0.21 -8.68
CA GLN A 831 -4.42 -0.62 -8.12
C GLN A 831 -4.26 -1.68 -7.04
N VAL A 832 -3.40 -2.68 -7.27
CA VAL A 832 -3.08 -3.71 -6.28
C VAL A 832 -2.31 -3.13 -5.11
N LEU A 833 -1.34 -2.25 -5.38
CA LEU A 833 -0.47 -1.63 -4.38
C LEU A 833 -1.13 -0.53 -3.57
N ARG A 834 -2.37 -0.13 -3.88
CA ARG A 834 -3.02 1.01 -3.23
C ARG A 834 -2.98 0.96 -1.69
N PRO A 835 -3.27 -0.17 -1.00
CA PRO A 835 -3.19 -0.23 0.46
C PRO A 835 -1.77 0.06 0.99
N GLU A 836 -0.76 -0.48 0.31
CA GLU A 836 0.65 -0.31 0.67
C GLU A 836 1.13 1.11 0.42
N ILE A 837 0.73 1.73 -0.70
CA ILE A 837 1.03 3.13 -1.01
C ILE A 837 0.31 4.08 -0.04
N ALA A 838 -0.91 3.77 0.37
CA ALA A 838 -1.62 4.51 1.41
C ALA A 838 -0.87 4.45 2.74
N ALA A 839 -0.43 3.26 3.16
CA ALA A 839 0.37 3.07 4.37
C ALA A 839 1.70 3.83 4.29
N TRP A 840 2.40 3.77 3.15
CA TRP A 840 3.65 4.48 2.93
C TRP A 840 3.46 6.01 2.98
N THR A 841 2.41 6.52 2.35
CA THR A 841 2.08 7.95 2.36
C THR A 841 1.74 8.42 3.78
N LYS A 842 1.00 7.59 4.54
CA LYS A 842 0.68 7.86 5.95
C LYS A 842 1.93 7.85 6.82
N ASP A 843 2.89 6.98 6.55
CA ASP A 843 4.16 6.92 7.26
C ASP A 843 4.99 8.19 7.06
N LEU A 844 5.05 8.74 5.84
CA LEU A 844 5.69 10.03 5.56
C LEU A 844 5.09 11.18 6.40
N TRP A 845 3.81 11.10 6.76
CA TRP A 845 3.17 12.09 7.62
C TRP A 845 3.36 11.83 9.12
N CYS A 846 3.10 10.60 9.54
CA CYS A 846 3.01 10.23 10.96
C CYS A 846 4.38 9.98 11.59
N SER A 847 5.34 9.52 10.79
CA SER A 847 6.70 9.19 11.20
C SER A 847 7.72 9.79 10.21
N PRO A 848 7.71 11.12 9.99
CA PRO A 848 8.59 11.76 9.03
C PRO A 848 10.05 11.64 9.47
N THR A 849 10.93 11.48 8.49
CA THR A 849 12.38 11.63 8.70
C THR A 849 12.73 13.09 9.00
N HIS A 850 13.90 13.33 9.60
CA HIS A 850 14.42 14.68 9.82
C HIS A 850 14.48 15.47 8.50
N GLY A 851 15.00 14.86 7.43
CA GLY A 851 15.13 15.52 6.13
C GLY A 851 13.78 15.96 5.53
N LEU A 852 12.71 15.19 5.73
CA LEU A 852 11.38 15.58 5.28
C LEU A 852 10.79 16.71 6.15
N ALA A 853 10.92 16.59 7.47
CA ALA A 853 10.44 17.61 8.41
C ALA A 853 11.14 18.96 8.18
N ASP A 854 12.46 18.95 8.01
CA ASP A 854 13.29 20.14 7.76
C ASP A 854 12.79 20.90 6.52
N ILE A 855 12.47 20.23 5.41
CA ILE A 855 11.93 20.87 4.18
C ILE A 855 10.67 21.69 4.49
N TRP A 856 9.74 21.13 5.28
CA TRP A 856 8.53 21.85 5.64
C TRP A 856 8.84 23.04 6.53
N PHE A 857 9.66 22.87 7.58
CA PHE A 857 9.88 23.93 8.56
C PHE A 857 10.81 25.06 8.08
N ASP A 858 11.67 24.79 7.09
CA ASP A 858 12.56 25.79 6.50
C ASP A 858 11.95 26.52 5.30
N SER A 859 10.83 26.05 4.75
CA SER A 859 10.15 26.72 3.63
C SER A 859 9.25 27.87 4.10
N ASP A 860 9.08 28.93 3.32
CA ASP A 860 7.92 29.83 3.47
C ASP A 860 6.75 29.29 2.63
N HIS A 861 5.51 29.35 3.16
CA HIS A 861 4.32 28.91 2.44
C HIS A 861 3.41 30.11 2.10
N ASP A 862 3.15 30.30 0.81
CA ASP A 862 2.26 31.34 0.29
C ASP A 862 1.12 30.71 -0.53
N ASP A 863 -0.13 30.81 -0.05
CA ASP A 863 -1.35 30.46 -0.82
C ASP A 863 -2.05 31.76 -1.21
N SER A 864 -1.59 32.38 -2.30
CA SER A 864 -2.07 33.68 -2.76
C SER A 864 -3.46 33.64 -3.43
N PHE A 865 -4.01 32.46 -3.73
CA PHE A 865 -5.27 32.31 -4.48
C PHE A 865 -6.51 32.60 -3.62
N GLY A 866 -7.40 33.49 -4.08
CA GLY A 866 -8.71 33.75 -3.46
C GLY A 866 -8.72 34.56 -2.17
N ALA A 867 -7.58 34.70 -1.47
CA ALA A 867 -7.51 35.42 -0.19
C ALA A 867 -6.40 36.49 -0.11
N LEU A 868 -5.46 36.54 -1.06
CA LEU A 868 -4.27 37.42 -1.04
C LEU A 868 -3.49 37.39 0.30
N ASN A 869 -3.69 36.36 1.12
CA ASN A 869 -3.11 36.24 2.45
C ASN A 869 -2.06 35.14 2.44
N SER A 870 -0.84 35.46 2.86
CA SER A 870 0.12 34.46 3.32
C SER A 870 -0.48 33.77 4.55
N THR A 871 -0.96 32.54 4.42
CA THR A 871 -1.23 31.70 5.59
C THR A 871 0.10 31.31 6.21
N THR A 872 0.61 32.14 7.11
CA THR A 872 1.73 31.76 7.97
C THR A 872 1.27 30.69 8.94
N PHE A 873 1.53 29.42 8.64
CA PHE A 873 1.61 28.39 9.66
C PHE A 873 2.64 28.86 10.70
N GLY A 874 2.29 28.84 11.99
CA GLY A 874 3.17 29.35 13.02
C GLY A 874 4.36 28.41 13.22
N LYS A 875 5.47 28.67 12.54
CA LYS A 875 6.73 27.92 12.68
C LYS A 875 7.52 28.53 13.82
N VAL A 876 7.20 28.09 15.04
CA VAL A 876 7.96 28.51 16.21
C VAL A 876 9.31 27.84 16.15
N VAL A 877 10.38 28.60 15.96
CA VAL A 877 11.75 28.05 15.92
C VAL A 877 12.23 27.87 17.36
N PRO A 878 12.64 26.65 17.79
CA PRO A 878 13.16 26.44 19.13
C PRO A 878 14.47 27.22 19.34
N GLY A 879 14.58 27.92 20.47
CA GLY A 879 15.76 28.71 20.84
C GLY A 879 16.51 28.11 22.04
N PRO A 880 17.80 28.46 22.26
CA PRO A 880 18.58 27.95 23.41
C PRO A 880 17.95 28.26 24.78
N ASP A 881 17.19 29.34 24.86
CA ASP A 881 16.43 29.79 26.03
C ASP A 881 15.31 28.81 26.43
N TRP A 882 14.88 27.93 25.53
CA TRP A 882 13.90 26.89 25.83
C TRP A 882 14.40 25.87 26.85
N LEU A 883 15.72 25.69 26.95
CA LEU A 883 16.33 24.81 27.94
C LEU A 883 16.21 25.34 29.38
N ASP A 884 15.88 26.62 29.53
CA ASP A 884 15.64 27.27 30.83
C ASP A 884 14.13 27.32 31.19
N GLY A 885 13.25 26.91 30.26
CA GLY A 885 11.80 26.87 30.40
C GLY A 885 11.20 25.47 30.57
N ASP A 886 9.87 25.39 30.59
CA ASP A 886 9.16 24.10 30.53
C ASP A 886 9.12 23.60 29.08
N LEU A 887 10.14 22.82 28.72
CA LEU A 887 10.32 22.32 27.37
C LEU A 887 9.12 21.52 26.85
N ALA A 888 8.45 20.75 27.70
CA ALA A 888 7.28 19.97 27.30
C ALA A 888 6.11 20.88 26.90
N THR A 889 5.91 21.97 27.64
CA THR A 889 4.90 22.98 27.30
C THR A 889 5.26 23.72 26.00
N LEU A 890 6.51 24.17 25.86
CA LEU A 890 6.99 24.92 24.68
C LEU A 890 6.93 24.09 23.39
N VAL A 891 7.41 22.85 23.43
CA VAL A 891 7.30 21.91 22.31
C VAL A 891 5.82 21.63 22.02
N GLY A 892 5.00 21.40 23.04
CA GLY A 892 3.56 21.19 22.88
C GLY A 892 2.83 22.39 22.25
N GLU A 893 3.27 23.62 22.50
CA GLU A 893 2.76 24.83 21.85
C GLU A 893 3.19 24.92 20.39
N GLY A 894 4.47 24.67 20.10
CA GLY A 894 5.01 24.61 18.74
C GLY A 894 4.30 23.56 17.88
N MET A 895 4.10 22.35 18.41
CA MET A 895 3.32 21.28 17.76
C MET A 895 1.89 21.72 17.44
N ARG A 896 1.23 22.48 18.34
CA ARG A 896 -0.14 22.97 18.09
C ARG A 896 -0.20 24.10 17.07
N ALA A 897 0.87 24.90 16.96
CA ALA A 897 0.95 26.06 16.08
C ALA A 897 1.38 25.71 14.65
N SER A 898 2.21 24.67 14.49
CA SER A 898 2.79 24.23 13.21
C SER A 898 1.77 23.70 12.21
N GLY A 899 0.66 23.14 12.69
CA GLY A 899 -0.29 22.40 11.86
C GLY A 899 0.16 20.97 11.54
N TRP A 900 1.39 20.58 11.88
CA TRP A 900 1.94 19.24 11.71
C TRP A 900 2.73 18.82 12.96
N PRO A 901 2.03 18.30 13.99
CA PRO A 901 2.63 17.95 15.28
C PRO A 901 3.76 16.92 15.17
N GLU A 902 3.58 15.90 14.34
CA GLU A 902 4.50 14.79 14.13
C GLU A 902 5.81 15.28 13.49
N GLY A 903 5.71 16.05 12.39
CA GLY A 903 6.86 16.69 11.78
C GLY A 903 7.56 17.66 12.72
N TYR A 904 6.83 18.46 13.51
CA TYR A 904 7.47 19.40 14.45
C TYR A 904 8.29 18.66 15.51
N ARG A 905 7.88 17.45 15.91
CA ARG A 905 8.65 16.61 16.84
C ARG A 905 9.90 16.03 16.16
N ALA A 906 9.77 15.60 14.91
CA ALA A 906 10.88 15.06 14.12
C ALA A 906 11.84 16.15 13.60
N TRP A 907 11.47 17.42 13.66
CA TRP A 907 12.30 18.51 13.17
C TRP A 907 13.64 18.56 13.92
N ALA A 908 14.77 18.54 13.19
CA ALA A 908 16.10 18.32 13.78
C ALA A 908 16.45 19.30 14.93
N PRO A 909 16.13 20.61 14.84
CA PRO A 909 16.33 21.54 15.95
C PRO A 909 15.53 21.18 17.22
N VAL A 910 14.30 20.67 17.07
CA VAL A 910 13.44 20.28 18.20
C VAL A 910 13.95 19.00 18.85
N ASP A 911 14.23 17.98 18.06
CA ASP A 911 14.69 16.70 18.56
C ASP A 911 16.04 16.84 19.29
N SER A 912 16.98 17.60 18.71
CA SER A 912 18.26 17.95 19.34
C SER A 912 18.08 18.63 20.70
N LEU A 913 17.10 19.55 20.81
CA LEU A 913 16.85 20.30 22.04
C LEU A 913 16.20 19.42 23.12
N VAL A 914 15.31 18.50 22.72
CA VAL A 914 14.73 17.47 23.62
C VAL A 914 15.80 16.50 24.09
N ALA A 915 16.68 16.03 23.20
CA ALA A 915 17.80 15.16 23.56
C ALA A 915 18.73 15.85 24.57
N LEU A 916 19.11 17.11 24.32
CA LEU A 916 19.93 17.91 25.24
C LEU A 916 19.26 18.10 26.60
N ALA A 917 17.94 18.33 26.64
CA ALA A 917 17.20 18.47 27.89
C ALA A 917 17.10 17.16 28.68
N ARG A 918 17.03 16.01 28.01
CA ARG A 918 17.08 14.69 28.66
C ARG A 918 18.45 14.38 29.27
N MET A 919 19.51 15.04 28.78
CA MET A 919 20.87 14.93 29.31
C MET A 919 21.15 15.86 30.50
N ARG A 920 20.31 16.88 30.75
CA ARG A 920 20.39 17.83 31.87
C ARG A 920 19.60 17.33 33.08
#